data_AF-A0A1D7VGR4-F1
#
_entry.id   AF-A0A1D7VGR4-F1
#
_cell.length_a   1.000
_cell.length_b   1.000
_cell.length_c   1.000
_cell.angle_alpha   90.00
_cell.angle_beta   90.00
_cell.angle_gamma   90.00
#
_symmetry.space_group_name_H-M   'P 1'
#
loop_
_entity.id
_entity.type
_entity.pdbx_description
1 polymer ?
#
loop_
_entity_poly.entity_id
_entity_poly.type
_entity_poly.pdbx_seq_one_letter_code
_entity_poly.pdbx_strand_id
1 'polypeptide(L)'
;MDAQGLTAEEVHKEVLVALGVDLSPGSRSRWRSSVRQLTEPRLVCVANAHRAGRTRRSYEPERLISRTIPGLNSGNVTVLAHTAPRDLPDRSEVVLRLPESGPSEELESSLIRALALAEPRDVPMRIWAELASALTGEPVAETPLTQLVDDRSDLIQQGPNGVAFLDEGVAERLRKETPAEEIARVSRHLVDWLQRTAHEFRHPEGWARSGPEGRYAAIGLAAHAVQAEALEELLPQGALLANIPQTTLMDAACCAFGGHVAGNSAAGDGIHLWSYGLVPPSQPEWAALMHLMATARQDTAFASAVAGSGVQLPWKTTWTHWRPPGGYHVSYTRPTVLTALAEVRWHGRPAVAGLCERKNPDAAIWDAATDELLAGPWQGDDIPEGHLNALSWPSPADTGSPDETGSRPGPRTFHDLYNGVPEGRGAHRTLLESPPLPVGNLVILGGSGGLFALEPRAGEKFSGFGSRGVEPLSGPYAAVGPTAPVDAPPPGPEDLIQLYGEEEIFELDEDELPDDLTDEAARRTLLEFGLPDMRERGMGLYPYGDSRFDVMDEVFWPDDVPPVEETGPFFQIGFWMGGELVVDGPTGHVLRIPTEPDEDHLAGLPAACSVEKFLTMVGMWVTGLRIKETIHNDLEAFLLPQYVALAQASVDSTGAEAPAWAYAFHNE
;
A
#
# COMPACT_ATOMS: atom_id res chain seq x y z
N MET A 1 1.10 -32.36 3.53
CA MET A 1 1.70 -31.06 3.88
C MET A 1 1.11 -30.63 5.21
N ASP A 2 1.91 -30.32 6.21
CA ASP A 2 1.42 -29.74 7.47
C ASP A 2 1.54 -28.22 7.39
N ALA A 3 0.44 -27.50 7.59
CA ALA A 3 0.40 -26.05 7.49
C ALA A 3 0.70 -25.36 8.83
N GLN A 4 0.81 -26.10 9.94
CA GLN A 4 1.04 -25.51 11.26
C GLN A 4 2.30 -24.64 11.28
N GLY A 5 2.15 -23.37 11.66
CA GLY A 5 3.29 -22.45 11.75
C GLY A 5 3.77 -21.87 10.41
N LEU A 6 3.17 -22.24 9.29
CA LEU A 6 3.57 -21.79 7.95
C LEU A 6 2.59 -20.75 7.41
N THR A 7 3.10 -19.76 6.68
CA THR A 7 2.26 -18.80 5.95
C THR A 7 1.59 -19.46 4.74
N ALA A 8 0.51 -18.86 4.24
CA ALA A 8 -0.14 -19.35 3.02
C ALA A 8 0.83 -19.37 1.81
N GLU A 9 1.76 -18.41 1.73
CA GLU A 9 2.80 -18.37 0.70
C GLU A 9 3.78 -19.55 0.81
N GLU A 10 4.21 -19.90 2.03
CA GLU A 10 5.10 -21.03 2.29
C GLU A 10 4.41 -22.35 1.91
N VAL A 11 3.15 -22.56 2.34
CA VAL A 11 2.37 -23.74 1.98
C VAL A 11 2.19 -23.84 0.46
N HIS A 12 1.85 -22.72 -0.20
CA HIS A 12 1.68 -22.69 -1.65
C HIS A 12 2.96 -23.11 -2.37
N LYS A 13 4.10 -22.51 -1.99
CA LYS A 13 5.41 -22.82 -2.56
C LYS A 13 5.77 -24.30 -2.39
N GLU A 14 5.64 -24.84 -1.18
CA GLU A 14 6.00 -26.23 -0.90
C GLU A 14 5.12 -27.23 -1.65
N VAL A 15 3.82 -26.97 -1.77
CA VAL A 15 2.91 -27.80 -2.57
C VAL A 15 3.31 -27.78 -4.05
N LEU A 16 3.59 -26.62 -4.63
CA LEU A 16 4.01 -26.52 -6.03
C LEU A 16 5.33 -27.24 -6.31
N VAL A 17 6.31 -27.11 -5.40
CA VAL A 17 7.58 -27.85 -5.49
C VAL A 17 7.33 -29.36 -5.42
N ALA A 18 6.47 -29.82 -4.51
CA ALA A 18 6.11 -31.24 -4.39
C ALA A 18 5.37 -31.78 -5.62
N LEU A 19 4.61 -30.93 -6.32
CA LEU A 19 3.95 -31.26 -7.60
C LEU A 19 4.91 -31.22 -8.80
N GLY A 20 6.18 -30.86 -8.60
CA GLY A 20 7.19 -30.77 -9.67
C GLY A 20 7.07 -29.52 -10.54
N VAL A 21 6.40 -28.46 -10.05
CA VAL A 21 6.27 -27.19 -10.78
C VAL A 21 7.58 -26.40 -10.67
N ASP A 22 8.11 -25.98 -11.82
CA ASP A 22 9.30 -25.13 -11.87
C ASP A 22 8.99 -23.69 -11.39
N LEU A 23 9.59 -23.31 -10.27
CA LEU A 23 9.51 -21.97 -9.68
C LEU A 23 10.78 -21.15 -9.92
N SER A 24 11.62 -21.55 -10.87
CA SER A 24 12.79 -20.78 -11.29
C SER A 24 12.40 -19.39 -11.84
N PRO A 25 13.33 -18.42 -11.83
CA PRO A 25 13.08 -17.09 -12.39
C PRO A 25 12.52 -17.16 -13.81
N GLY A 26 11.42 -16.47 -14.08
CA GLY A 26 10.72 -16.46 -15.38
C GLY A 26 9.65 -17.55 -15.57
N SER A 27 9.75 -18.67 -14.84
CA SER A 27 8.73 -19.74 -14.83
C SER A 27 7.68 -19.55 -13.75
N ARG A 28 8.03 -18.90 -12.63
CA ARG A 28 7.17 -18.73 -11.44
C ARG A 28 5.78 -18.16 -11.75
N SER A 29 5.66 -17.17 -12.63
CA SER A 29 4.35 -16.57 -12.99
C SER A 29 3.43 -17.53 -13.75
N ARG A 30 3.98 -18.61 -14.33
CA ARG A 30 3.24 -19.60 -15.13
C ARG A 30 2.73 -20.80 -14.32
N TRP A 31 2.92 -20.80 -13.00
CA TRP A 31 2.60 -21.95 -12.15
C TRP A 31 1.19 -22.51 -12.37
N ARG A 32 0.18 -21.63 -12.57
CA ARG A 32 -1.21 -22.04 -12.83
C ARG A 32 -1.34 -22.89 -14.09
N SER A 33 -0.64 -22.49 -15.16
CA SER A 33 -0.61 -23.25 -16.41
C SER A 33 0.12 -24.58 -16.24
N SER A 34 1.22 -24.61 -15.47
CA SER A 34 1.97 -25.84 -15.18
C SER A 34 1.13 -26.85 -14.40
N VAL A 35 0.39 -26.40 -13.39
CA VAL A 35 -0.52 -27.26 -12.60
C VAL A 35 -1.62 -27.86 -13.51
N ARG A 36 -2.21 -27.05 -14.39
CA ARG A 36 -3.24 -27.51 -15.34
C ARG A 36 -2.71 -28.51 -16.38
N GLN A 37 -1.42 -28.48 -16.67
CA GLN A 37 -0.77 -29.38 -17.64
C GLN A 37 -0.32 -30.71 -17.04
N LEU A 38 -0.46 -30.93 -15.73
CA LEU A 38 -0.17 -32.21 -15.11
C LEU A 38 -1.08 -33.30 -15.72
N THR A 39 -0.47 -34.36 -16.24
CA THR A 39 -1.19 -35.43 -16.95
C THR A 39 -1.84 -36.45 -16.02
N GLU A 40 -1.28 -36.63 -14.82
CA GLU A 40 -1.76 -37.59 -13.82
C GLU A 40 -2.58 -36.89 -12.72
N PRO A 41 -3.70 -37.48 -12.27
CA PRO A 41 -4.40 -37.03 -11.08
C PRO A 41 -3.48 -37.02 -9.84
N ARG A 42 -3.54 -35.93 -9.07
CA ARG A 42 -2.79 -35.75 -7.82
C ARG A 42 -3.73 -35.34 -6.69
N LEU A 43 -3.56 -35.94 -5.52
CA LEU A 43 -4.24 -35.53 -4.29
C LEU A 43 -3.23 -34.83 -3.37
N VAL A 44 -3.53 -33.59 -2.98
CA VAL A 44 -2.78 -32.82 -2.00
C VAL A 44 -3.56 -32.78 -0.69
N CYS A 45 -3.01 -33.36 0.36
CA CYS A 45 -3.57 -33.26 1.71
C CYS A 45 -2.83 -32.18 2.51
N VAL A 46 -3.55 -31.14 2.91
CA VAL A 46 -3.08 -30.05 3.78
C VAL A 46 -3.62 -30.28 5.19
N ALA A 47 -2.77 -30.70 6.12
CA ALA A 47 -3.10 -30.87 7.52
C ALA A 47 -2.99 -29.52 8.27
N ASN A 48 -3.79 -29.35 9.32
CA ASN A 48 -3.73 -28.21 10.25
C ASN A 48 -3.80 -26.83 9.58
N ALA A 49 -4.61 -26.69 8.52
CA ALA A 49 -4.76 -25.42 7.80
C ALA A 49 -5.27 -24.29 8.71
N HIS A 50 -6.13 -24.63 9.68
CA HIS A 50 -6.62 -23.71 10.72
C HIS A 50 -5.52 -23.21 11.69
N ARG A 51 -4.32 -23.83 11.67
CA ARG A 51 -3.14 -23.46 12.48
C ARG A 51 -2.03 -22.83 11.63
N ALA A 52 -2.33 -22.46 10.38
CA ALA A 52 -1.42 -21.69 9.56
C ALA A 52 -1.04 -20.38 10.26
N GLY A 53 0.14 -19.87 9.94
CA GLY A 53 0.70 -18.65 10.50
C GLY A 53 1.57 -18.86 11.74
N ARG A 54 2.45 -17.88 11.99
CA ARG A 54 3.51 -17.97 13.02
C ARG A 54 2.98 -17.85 14.45
N THR A 55 1.79 -17.29 14.62
CA THR A 55 1.13 -17.03 15.90
C THR A 55 -0.16 -17.86 16.02
N ARG A 56 -0.68 -18.00 17.25
CA ARG A 56 -1.96 -18.67 17.51
C ARG A 56 -3.14 -17.83 17.03
N ARG A 57 -3.08 -16.51 17.15
CA ARG A 57 -3.97 -15.60 16.41
C ARG A 57 -3.31 -15.18 15.10
N SER A 58 -3.76 -15.74 13.99
CA SER A 58 -3.26 -15.44 12.65
C SER A 58 -4.39 -15.34 11.63
N TYR A 59 -4.18 -14.54 10.59
CA TYR A 59 -5.03 -14.39 9.42
C TYR A 59 -4.61 -15.33 8.28
N GLU A 60 -3.46 -15.99 8.37
CA GLU A 60 -2.99 -16.97 7.39
C GLU A 60 -3.96 -18.15 7.14
N PRO A 61 -4.72 -18.67 8.12
CA PRO A 61 -5.75 -19.69 7.85
C PRO A 61 -6.79 -19.21 6.85
N GLU A 62 -7.32 -18.00 7.04
CA GLU A 62 -8.29 -17.37 6.13
C GLU A 62 -7.70 -17.28 4.71
N ARG A 63 -6.46 -16.78 4.58
CA ARG A 63 -5.76 -16.65 3.29
C ARG A 63 -5.52 -18.01 2.63
N LEU A 64 -5.15 -19.01 3.43
CA LEU A 64 -4.87 -20.35 2.95
C LEU A 64 -6.14 -20.99 2.39
N ILE A 65 -7.26 -20.94 3.14
CA ILE A 65 -8.53 -21.54 2.74
C ILE A 65 -9.22 -20.76 1.60
N SER A 66 -9.29 -19.44 1.68
CA SER A 66 -10.08 -18.63 0.72
C SER A 66 -9.35 -18.37 -0.60
N ARG A 67 -8.01 -18.40 -0.63
CA ARG A 67 -7.22 -18.03 -1.83
C ARG A 67 -6.31 -19.14 -2.31
N THR A 68 -5.46 -19.66 -1.42
CA THR A 68 -4.38 -20.58 -1.82
C THR A 68 -4.93 -21.95 -2.23
N ILE A 69 -5.82 -22.55 -1.43
CA ILE A 69 -6.41 -23.85 -1.73
C ILE A 69 -7.23 -23.83 -3.03
N PRO A 70 -8.16 -22.86 -3.25
CA PRO A 70 -8.87 -22.74 -4.53
C PRO A 70 -7.94 -22.56 -5.73
N GLY A 71 -6.84 -21.80 -5.56
CA GLY A 71 -5.85 -21.61 -6.61
C GLY A 71 -5.11 -22.90 -6.99
N LEU A 72 -4.79 -23.74 -6.00
CA LEU A 72 -4.11 -25.03 -6.19
C LEU A 72 -5.07 -26.11 -6.72
N ASN A 73 -6.35 -26.06 -6.35
CA ASN A 73 -7.39 -26.99 -6.78
C ASN A 73 -7.79 -26.73 -8.24
N SER A 74 -6.92 -27.12 -9.18
CA SER A 74 -7.12 -26.89 -10.61
C SER A 74 -6.59 -28.03 -11.48
N GLY A 75 -7.22 -28.23 -12.65
CA GLY A 75 -6.84 -29.29 -13.58
C GLY A 75 -6.98 -30.68 -12.95
N ASN A 76 -5.89 -31.43 -12.92
CA ASN A 76 -5.82 -32.79 -12.36
C ASN A 76 -5.40 -32.82 -10.88
N VAL A 77 -5.35 -31.67 -10.19
CA VAL A 77 -5.01 -31.60 -8.77
C VAL A 77 -6.27 -31.40 -7.93
N THR A 78 -6.49 -32.30 -6.98
CA THR A 78 -7.51 -32.16 -5.93
C THR A 78 -6.84 -31.85 -4.61
N VAL A 79 -7.37 -30.85 -3.88
CA VAL A 79 -6.85 -30.44 -2.57
C VAL A 79 -7.85 -30.78 -1.47
N LEU A 80 -7.39 -31.51 -0.45
CA LEU A 80 -8.12 -31.80 0.78
C LEU A 80 -7.45 -31.04 1.93
N ALA A 81 -8.20 -30.21 2.66
CA ALA A 81 -7.66 -29.40 3.75
C ALA A 81 -8.34 -29.71 5.10
N HIS A 82 -7.53 -29.91 6.13
CA HIS A 82 -7.98 -30.03 7.52
C HIS A 82 -8.19 -28.63 8.12
N THR A 83 -9.44 -28.21 8.20
CA THR A 83 -9.84 -26.87 8.66
C THR A 83 -10.79 -26.93 9.86
N ALA A 84 -10.99 -25.81 10.55
CA ALA A 84 -11.99 -25.69 11.59
C ALA A 84 -13.37 -25.39 10.98
N PRO A 85 -14.50 -25.76 11.63
CA PRO A 85 -15.83 -25.54 11.08
C PRO A 85 -16.16 -24.09 10.70
N ARG A 86 -15.61 -23.11 11.45
CA ARG A 86 -15.79 -21.67 11.18
C ARG A 86 -15.05 -21.19 9.93
N ASP A 87 -14.04 -21.93 9.50
CA ASP A 87 -13.17 -21.58 8.37
C ASP A 87 -13.56 -22.45 7.14
N LEU A 88 -14.77 -23.02 7.13
CA LEU A 88 -15.28 -23.77 5.98
C LEU A 88 -15.73 -22.80 4.88
N PRO A 89 -15.26 -22.96 3.63
CA PRO A 89 -15.70 -22.10 2.54
C PRO A 89 -17.15 -22.42 2.14
N ASP A 90 -17.89 -21.38 1.73
CA ASP A 90 -19.31 -21.45 1.34
C ASP A 90 -19.60 -22.50 0.24
N ARG A 91 -18.61 -22.79 -0.60
CA ARG A 91 -18.72 -23.72 -1.75
C ARG A 91 -17.84 -24.96 -1.60
N SER A 92 -17.95 -25.63 -0.46
CA SER A 92 -17.28 -26.91 -0.22
C SER A 92 -18.00 -28.06 -0.94
N GLU A 93 -17.34 -28.76 -1.86
CA GLU A 93 -17.93 -29.92 -2.56
C GLU A 93 -18.11 -31.14 -1.65
N VAL A 94 -17.16 -31.35 -0.72
CA VAL A 94 -17.16 -32.48 0.23
C VAL A 94 -16.63 -32.02 1.58
N VAL A 95 -17.37 -32.32 2.65
CA VAL A 95 -16.96 -32.07 4.04
C VAL A 95 -16.93 -33.39 4.80
N LEU A 96 -15.76 -33.76 5.31
CA LEU A 96 -15.56 -34.94 6.15
C LEU A 96 -15.37 -34.52 7.60
N ARG A 97 -16.24 -34.98 8.50
CA ARG A 97 -16.12 -34.70 9.93
C ARG A 97 -15.33 -35.80 10.62
N LEU A 98 -14.19 -35.43 11.21
CA LEU A 98 -13.45 -36.32 12.10
C LEU A 98 -14.13 -36.36 13.47
N PRO A 99 -14.21 -37.53 14.13
CA PRO A 99 -14.76 -37.64 15.47
C PRO A 99 -13.89 -36.85 16.46
N GLU A 100 -14.54 -36.05 17.32
CA GLU A 100 -13.86 -35.29 18.37
C GLU A 100 -13.34 -36.26 19.44
N SER A 101 -12.05 -36.21 19.73
CA SER A 101 -11.49 -36.91 20.89
C SER A 101 -12.05 -36.28 22.17
N GLY A 102 -12.59 -37.11 23.06
CA GLY A 102 -13.26 -36.68 24.29
C GLY A 102 -12.37 -35.85 25.23
N PRO A 103 -12.97 -35.12 26.18
CA PRO A 103 -12.23 -34.29 27.13
C PRO A 103 -11.28 -35.14 27.98
N SER A 104 -10.04 -34.69 28.14
CA SER A 104 -9.08 -35.23 29.11
C SER A 104 -9.18 -34.41 30.39
N GLU A 105 -9.45 -35.05 31.53
CA GLU A 105 -9.91 -34.43 32.79
C GLU A 105 -8.86 -33.65 33.62
N GLU A 106 -7.65 -33.36 33.14
CA GLU A 106 -6.59 -32.78 34.00
C GLU A 106 -5.77 -31.65 33.35
N LEU A 107 -6.40 -30.50 33.11
CA LEU A 107 -5.75 -29.27 32.62
C LEU A 107 -5.97 -28.05 33.53
N GLU A 108 -6.05 -28.26 34.85
CA GLU A 108 -6.34 -27.19 35.82
C GLU A 108 -5.16 -26.26 36.17
N SER A 109 -3.94 -26.52 35.66
CA SER A 109 -2.77 -25.70 35.99
C SER A 109 -2.82 -24.32 35.34
N SER A 110 -2.84 -23.26 36.16
CA SER A 110 -2.74 -21.87 35.70
C SER A 110 -1.44 -21.60 34.94
N LEU A 111 -0.34 -22.29 35.27
CA LEU A 111 0.94 -22.17 34.57
C LEU A 111 0.85 -22.73 33.14
N ILE A 112 0.17 -23.86 32.94
CA ILE A 112 -0.08 -24.41 31.60
C ILE A 112 -1.04 -23.52 30.82
N ARG A 113 -2.08 -22.97 31.48
CA ARG A 113 -2.98 -21.98 30.87
C ARG A 113 -2.21 -20.74 30.40
N ALA A 114 -1.26 -20.23 31.18
CA ALA A 114 -0.43 -19.10 30.78
C ALA A 114 0.41 -19.40 29.53
N LEU A 115 0.92 -20.62 29.35
CA LEU A 115 1.62 -21.03 28.13
C LEU A 115 0.70 -20.98 26.89
N ALA A 116 -0.56 -21.37 27.06
CA ALA A 116 -1.56 -21.33 25.99
C ALA A 116 -1.91 -19.88 25.56
N LEU A 117 -1.74 -18.91 26.46
CA LEU A 117 -1.95 -17.49 26.15
C LEU A 117 -0.79 -16.86 25.35
N ALA A 118 0.34 -17.54 25.19
CA ALA A 118 1.39 -17.08 24.29
C ALA A 118 0.90 -17.04 22.83
N GLU A 119 1.41 -16.07 22.05
CA GLU A 119 1.08 -15.92 20.64
C GLU A 119 1.98 -16.79 19.75
N PRO A 120 3.32 -16.66 19.76
CA PRO A 120 4.21 -17.69 19.24
C PRO A 120 4.05 -19.03 19.98
N ARG A 121 4.17 -20.14 19.25
CA ARG A 121 4.03 -21.50 19.81
C ARG A 121 5.25 -21.96 20.60
N ASP A 122 6.44 -21.50 20.21
CA ASP A 122 7.69 -21.68 20.96
C ASP A 122 7.87 -20.51 21.93
N VAL A 123 7.87 -20.80 23.24
CA VAL A 123 7.86 -19.77 24.29
C VAL A 123 9.13 -19.87 25.16
N PRO A 124 10.04 -18.89 25.13
CA PRO A 124 11.19 -18.86 26.03
C PRO A 124 10.76 -18.88 27.50
N MET A 125 11.58 -19.47 28.38
CA MET A 125 11.20 -19.69 29.78
C MET A 125 10.87 -18.39 30.53
N ARG A 126 11.68 -17.33 30.31
CA ARG A 126 11.43 -15.99 30.86
C ARG A 126 10.10 -15.40 30.40
N ILE A 127 9.73 -15.62 29.13
CA ILE A 127 8.45 -15.16 28.60
C ILE A 127 7.29 -15.93 29.23
N TRP A 128 7.44 -17.26 29.41
CA TRP A 128 6.43 -18.06 30.07
C TRP A 128 6.25 -17.65 31.53
N ALA A 129 7.33 -17.31 32.24
CA ALA A 129 7.28 -16.74 33.58
C ALA A 129 6.50 -15.41 33.64
N GLU A 130 6.70 -14.53 32.66
CA GLU A 130 5.96 -13.26 32.57
C GLU A 130 4.48 -13.48 32.22
N LEU A 131 4.15 -14.38 31.29
CA LEU A 131 2.78 -14.79 31.00
C LEU A 131 2.09 -15.35 32.25
N ALA A 132 2.78 -16.21 33.00
CA ALA A 132 2.27 -16.79 34.23
C ALA A 132 2.05 -15.71 35.29
N SER A 133 2.99 -14.79 35.45
CA SER A 133 2.89 -13.68 36.39
C SER A 133 1.72 -12.74 36.06
N ALA A 134 1.53 -12.45 34.78
CA ALA A 134 0.40 -11.65 34.30
C ALA A 134 -0.93 -12.35 34.58
N LEU A 135 -1.01 -13.67 34.37
CA LEU A 135 -2.22 -14.45 34.58
C LEU A 135 -2.58 -14.54 36.07
N THR A 136 -1.64 -14.99 36.92
CA THR A 136 -1.87 -15.24 38.35
C THR A 136 -1.90 -13.96 39.19
N GLY A 137 -1.27 -12.88 38.72
CA GLY A 137 -1.06 -11.65 39.48
C GLY A 137 0.11 -11.72 40.48
N GLU A 138 0.86 -12.81 40.50
CA GLU A 138 2.01 -13.02 41.39
C GLU A 138 3.29 -13.30 40.59
N PRO A 139 4.47 -12.78 40.99
CA PRO A 139 5.72 -13.08 40.31
C PRO A 139 6.03 -14.58 40.28
N VAL A 140 6.25 -15.13 39.08
CA VAL A 140 6.60 -16.54 38.86
C VAL A 140 8.07 -16.64 38.44
N ALA A 141 8.83 -17.51 39.12
CA ALA A 141 10.22 -17.80 38.76
C ALA A 141 10.31 -18.89 37.66
N GLU A 142 11.46 -19.04 37.02
CA GLU A 142 11.68 -20.07 35.98
C GLU A 142 11.84 -21.50 36.55
N THR A 143 12.26 -21.63 37.81
CA THR A 143 12.50 -22.95 38.43
C THR A 143 11.24 -23.82 38.51
N PRO A 144 10.07 -23.32 39.00
CA PRO A 144 8.82 -24.07 38.97
C PRO A 144 8.36 -24.46 37.55
N LEU A 145 8.63 -23.61 36.56
CA LEU A 145 8.27 -23.89 35.16
C LEU A 145 9.13 -25.01 34.56
N THR A 146 10.41 -25.04 34.92
CA THR A 146 11.33 -26.13 34.51
C THR A 146 10.87 -27.47 35.08
N GLN A 147 10.52 -27.50 36.37
CA GLN A 147 9.95 -28.70 37.00
C GLN A 147 8.65 -29.14 36.32
N LEU A 148 7.79 -28.19 35.96
CA LEU A 148 6.54 -28.49 35.27
C LEU A 148 6.76 -29.10 33.88
N VAL A 149 7.84 -28.73 33.17
CA VAL A 149 8.21 -29.34 31.88
C VAL A 149 8.59 -30.80 32.06
N ASP A 150 9.37 -31.12 33.09
CA ASP A 150 9.75 -32.50 33.40
C ASP A 150 8.52 -33.32 33.82
N ASP A 151 7.69 -32.76 34.69
CA ASP A 151 6.49 -33.42 35.24
C ASP A 151 5.39 -33.63 34.19
N ARG A 152 5.28 -32.74 33.19
CA ARG A 152 4.25 -32.77 32.13
C ARG A 152 4.82 -32.94 30.73
N SER A 153 5.85 -33.79 30.62
CA SER A 153 6.43 -34.20 29.33
C SER A 153 5.44 -34.95 28.41
N ASP A 154 4.26 -35.31 28.92
CA ASP A 154 3.11 -35.82 28.16
C ASP A 154 2.35 -34.72 27.39
N LEU A 155 2.46 -33.46 27.83
CA LEU A 155 1.75 -32.31 27.25
C LEU A 155 2.65 -31.28 26.58
N ILE A 156 3.81 -31.01 27.18
CA ILE A 156 4.72 -29.94 26.76
C ILE A 156 6.11 -30.50 26.48
N GLN A 157 6.78 -29.90 25.52
CA GLN A 157 8.12 -30.26 25.11
C GLN A 157 9.05 -29.04 25.15
N GLN A 158 10.30 -29.28 25.52
CA GLN A 158 11.35 -28.27 25.45
C GLN A 158 12.08 -28.39 24.11
N GLY A 159 12.04 -27.32 23.32
CA GLY A 159 12.76 -27.16 22.08
C GLY A 159 13.93 -26.19 22.17
N PRO A 160 14.63 -25.94 21.05
CA PRO A 160 15.80 -25.06 21.02
C PRO A 160 15.48 -23.58 21.27
N ASN A 161 14.22 -23.16 21.07
CA ASN A 161 13.80 -21.76 21.21
C ASN A 161 12.86 -21.53 22.41
N GLY A 162 12.55 -22.57 23.20
CA GLY A 162 11.59 -22.46 24.29
C GLY A 162 10.76 -23.73 24.50
N VAL A 163 9.65 -23.58 25.22
CA VAL A 163 8.68 -24.63 25.52
C VAL A 163 7.48 -24.49 24.60
N ALA A 164 6.95 -25.61 24.12
CA ALA A 164 5.75 -25.66 23.26
C ALA A 164 4.85 -26.83 23.66
N PHE A 165 3.58 -26.81 23.24
CA PHE A 165 2.70 -27.97 23.40
C PHE A 165 3.05 -29.07 22.40
N LEU A 166 2.93 -30.33 22.82
CA LEU A 166 3.02 -31.48 21.92
C LEU A 166 1.82 -31.53 20.96
N ASP A 167 0.63 -31.24 21.48
CA ASP A 167 -0.58 -31.04 20.69
C ASP A 167 -1.15 -29.64 20.95
N GLU A 168 -1.10 -28.78 19.92
CA GLU A 168 -1.66 -27.43 19.98
C GLU A 168 -3.19 -27.41 20.23
N GLY A 169 -3.88 -28.54 20.07
CA GLY A 169 -5.29 -28.69 20.46
C GLY A 169 -5.50 -28.48 21.96
N VAL A 170 -4.49 -28.76 22.79
CA VAL A 170 -4.53 -28.46 24.23
C VAL A 170 -4.54 -26.95 24.47
N ALA A 171 -3.66 -26.20 23.79
CA ALA A 171 -3.60 -24.75 23.89
C ALA A 171 -4.90 -24.09 23.42
N GLU A 172 -5.47 -24.57 22.31
CA GLU A 172 -6.73 -24.08 21.75
C GLU A 172 -7.91 -24.26 22.74
N ARG A 173 -8.01 -25.42 23.40
CA ARG A 173 -9.03 -25.66 24.43
C ARG A 173 -8.85 -24.72 25.62
N LEU A 174 -7.63 -24.60 26.15
CA LEU A 174 -7.33 -23.72 27.28
C LEU A 174 -7.63 -22.25 26.97
N ARG A 175 -7.29 -21.77 25.77
CA ARG A 175 -7.63 -20.41 25.33
C ARG A 175 -9.14 -20.22 25.24
N LYS A 176 -9.87 -21.20 24.69
CA LYS A 176 -11.34 -21.14 24.56
C LYS A 176 -12.05 -21.10 25.92
N GLU A 177 -11.48 -21.75 26.93
CA GLU A 177 -11.97 -21.75 28.32
C GLU A 177 -11.56 -20.48 29.10
N THR A 178 -10.61 -19.70 28.58
CA THR A 178 -10.16 -18.46 29.23
C THR A 178 -11.03 -17.28 28.79
N PRO A 179 -11.56 -16.46 29.72
CA PRO A 179 -12.33 -15.26 29.38
C PRO A 179 -11.54 -14.28 28.50
N ALA A 180 -12.21 -13.66 27.52
CA ALA A 180 -11.57 -12.71 26.60
C ALA A 180 -10.90 -11.52 27.33
N GLU A 181 -11.52 -11.00 28.40
CA GLU A 181 -10.96 -9.93 29.23
C GLU A 181 -9.63 -10.32 29.89
N GLU A 182 -9.50 -11.60 30.28
CA GLU A 182 -8.28 -12.12 30.89
C GLU A 182 -7.16 -12.28 29.85
N ILE A 183 -7.50 -12.75 28.64
CA ILE A 183 -6.58 -12.80 27.50
C ILE A 183 -6.08 -11.40 27.15
N ALA A 184 -6.98 -10.41 27.05
CA ALA A 184 -6.63 -9.03 26.74
C ALA A 184 -5.72 -8.41 27.81
N ARG A 185 -6.03 -8.64 29.09
CA ARG A 185 -5.21 -8.18 30.23
C ARG A 185 -3.79 -8.76 30.20
N VAL A 186 -3.67 -10.08 30.02
CA VAL A 186 -2.36 -10.75 29.93
C VAL A 186 -1.58 -10.25 28.72
N SER A 187 -2.24 -10.13 27.56
CA SER A 187 -1.60 -9.66 26.34
C SER A 187 -1.12 -8.22 26.48
N ARG A 188 -1.89 -7.34 27.13
CA ARG A 188 -1.49 -5.96 27.42
C ARG A 188 -0.24 -5.90 28.30
N HIS A 189 -0.18 -6.71 29.36
CA HIS A 189 1.03 -6.83 30.19
C HIS A 189 2.25 -7.24 29.35
N LEU A 190 2.08 -8.21 28.44
CA LEU A 190 3.16 -8.67 27.57
C LEU A 190 3.60 -7.59 26.59
N VAL A 191 2.67 -6.83 25.99
CA VAL A 191 3.00 -5.68 25.14
C VAL A 191 3.87 -4.69 25.92
N ASP A 192 3.42 -4.24 27.09
CA ASP A 192 4.15 -3.27 27.91
C ASP A 192 5.53 -3.80 28.34
N TRP A 193 5.61 -5.07 28.72
CA TRP A 193 6.86 -5.71 29.14
C TRP A 193 7.85 -5.83 27.98
N LEU A 194 7.41 -6.29 26.81
CA LEU A 194 8.24 -6.42 25.61
C LEU A 194 8.76 -5.06 25.14
N GLN A 195 7.92 -4.02 25.19
CA GLN A 195 8.33 -2.66 24.85
C GLN A 195 9.42 -2.13 25.82
N ARG A 196 9.23 -2.30 27.12
CA ARG A 196 10.22 -1.86 28.14
C ARG A 196 11.55 -2.62 28.03
N THR A 197 11.50 -3.91 27.71
CA THR A 197 12.68 -4.78 27.60
C THR A 197 13.29 -4.80 26.19
N ALA A 198 12.70 -4.11 25.22
CA ALA A 198 13.16 -4.07 23.82
C ALA A 198 14.65 -3.75 23.63
N HIS A 199 15.24 -2.97 24.53
CA HIS A 199 16.65 -2.64 24.51
C HIS A 199 17.58 -3.87 24.71
N GLU A 200 17.10 -4.90 25.40
CA GLU A 200 17.82 -6.17 25.62
C GLU A 200 17.91 -7.02 24.35
N PHE A 201 17.01 -6.80 23.37
CA PHE A 201 16.92 -7.60 22.15
C PHE A 201 17.52 -6.90 20.92
N ARG A 202 18.25 -5.80 21.12
CA ARG A 202 18.82 -5.02 20.01
C ARG A 202 19.84 -5.84 19.24
N HIS A 203 19.63 -5.92 17.92
CA HIS A 203 20.55 -6.60 17.01
C HIS A 203 20.58 -5.90 15.65
N PRO A 204 21.74 -5.78 14.98
CA PRO A 204 21.87 -5.13 13.66
C PRO A 204 20.96 -5.73 12.57
N GLU A 205 20.69 -7.02 12.65
CA GLU A 205 19.76 -7.74 11.76
C GLU A 205 18.31 -7.86 12.31
N GLY A 206 17.96 -7.07 13.33
CA GLY A 206 16.65 -7.07 13.98
C GLY A 206 16.46 -8.13 15.08
N TRP A 207 15.42 -7.95 15.90
CA TRP A 207 15.20 -8.72 17.14
C TRP A 207 15.19 -10.24 16.96
N ALA A 208 14.70 -10.75 15.82
CA ALA A 208 14.68 -12.20 15.53
C ALA A 208 16.07 -12.87 15.54
N ARG A 209 17.14 -12.07 15.46
CA ARG A 209 18.54 -12.53 15.52
C ARG A 209 19.18 -12.36 16.90
N SER A 210 18.48 -11.75 17.86
CA SER A 210 19.00 -11.47 19.21
C SER A 210 18.92 -12.65 20.19
N GLY A 211 18.35 -13.79 19.77
CA GLY A 211 18.14 -14.96 20.62
C GLY A 211 16.66 -15.36 20.72
N PRO A 212 16.31 -16.34 21.57
CA PRO A 212 14.94 -16.85 21.72
C PRO A 212 13.92 -15.77 22.10
N GLU A 213 14.23 -14.90 23.06
CA GLU A 213 13.36 -13.82 23.53
C GLU A 213 13.17 -12.76 22.45
N GLY A 214 14.24 -12.36 21.76
CA GLY A 214 14.15 -11.41 20.65
C GLY A 214 13.32 -11.97 19.48
N ARG A 215 13.44 -13.28 19.19
CA ARG A 215 12.59 -13.96 18.21
C ARG A 215 11.13 -14.01 18.64
N TYR A 216 10.87 -14.28 19.91
CA TYR A 216 9.52 -14.21 20.45
C TYR A 216 8.96 -12.79 20.32
N ALA A 217 9.72 -11.75 20.68
CA ALA A 217 9.31 -10.35 20.57
C ALA A 217 8.99 -9.96 19.11
N ALA A 218 9.88 -10.32 18.18
CA ALA A 218 9.72 -10.03 16.75
C ALA A 218 8.45 -10.63 16.14
N ILE A 219 8.06 -11.84 16.59
CA ILE A 219 6.90 -12.55 16.05
C ILE A 219 5.62 -12.24 16.86
N GLY A 220 5.75 -12.08 18.17
CA GLY A 220 4.64 -12.06 19.11
C GLY A 220 4.13 -10.67 19.49
N LEU A 221 4.95 -9.62 19.43
CA LEU A 221 4.57 -8.29 19.93
C LEU A 221 3.29 -7.76 19.27
N ALA A 222 3.24 -7.78 17.93
CA ALA A 222 2.07 -7.31 17.20
C ALA A 222 0.83 -8.18 17.46
N ALA A 223 0.98 -9.50 17.59
CA ALA A 223 -0.14 -10.39 17.89
C ALA A 223 -0.69 -10.19 19.31
N HIS A 224 0.17 -9.96 20.31
CA HIS A 224 -0.26 -9.57 21.66
C HIS A 224 -0.98 -8.22 21.63
N ALA A 225 -0.49 -7.26 20.84
CA ALA A 225 -1.16 -5.97 20.66
C ALA A 225 -2.56 -6.12 20.05
N VAL A 226 -2.77 -7.06 19.12
CA VAL A 226 -4.11 -7.39 18.60
C VAL A 226 -5.01 -7.92 19.71
N GLN A 227 -4.56 -8.88 20.52
CA GLN A 227 -5.36 -9.42 21.62
C GLN A 227 -5.66 -8.38 22.71
N ALA A 228 -4.77 -7.42 22.89
CA ALA A 228 -4.89 -6.35 23.88
C ALA A 228 -5.68 -5.11 23.37
N GLU A 229 -6.15 -5.12 22.13
CA GLU A 229 -6.74 -3.98 21.42
C GLU A 229 -5.82 -2.74 21.41
N ALA A 230 -4.51 -2.96 21.35
CA ALA A 230 -3.46 -1.94 21.43
C ALA A 230 -2.61 -1.84 20.15
N LEU A 231 -3.05 -2.47 19.04
CA LEU A 231 -2.28 -2.42 17.79
C LEU A 231 -2.17 -1.00 17.24
N GLU A 232 -3.23 -0.20 17.30
CA GLU A 232 -3.22 1.19 16.85
C GLU A 232 -2.22 2.05 17.62
N GLU A 233 -1.97 1.77 18.90
CA GLU A 233 -0.94 2.45 19.71
C GLU A 233 0.49 2.03 19.32
N LEU A 234 0.64 0.81 18.79
CA LEU A 234 1.92 0.26 18.34
C LEU A 234 2.28 0.75 16.92
N LEU A 235 1.29 0.97 16.05
CA LEU A 235 1.51 1.30 14.64
C LEU A 235 2.37 2.57 14.41
N PRO A 236 2.28 3.64 15.22
CA PRO A 236 3.15 4.81 15.10
C PRO A 236 4.59 4.57 15.59
N GLN A 237 4.90 3.46 16.24
CA GLN A 237 6.18 3.24 16.91
C GLN A 237 7.25 2.66 15.96
N GLY A 238 7.73 3.48 15.02
CA GLY A 238 8.67 3.07 13.98
C GLY A 238 9.93 2.37 14.48
N ALA A 239 10.45 2.75 15.65
CA ALA A 239 11.62 2.09 16.26
C ALA A 239 11.38 0.62 16.63
N LEU A 240 10.15 0.27 17.04
CA LEU A 240 9.78 -1.11 17.34
C LEU A 240 9.40 -1.87 16.07
N LEU A 241 8.59 -1.24 15.19
CA LEU A 241 8.13 -1.89 13.96
C LEU A 241 9.28 -2.26 13.00
N ALA A 242 10.36 -1.47 13.00
CA ALA A 242 11.60 -1.80 12.30
C ALA A 242 12.20 -3.16 12.67
N ASN A 243 11.83 -3.75 13.80
CA ASN A 243 12.27 -5.06 14.27
C ASN A 243 11.24 -6.19 14.09
N ILE A 244 10.03 -5.86 13.63
CA ILE A 244 8.96 -6.83 13.36
C ILE A 244 9.03 -7.24 11.87
N PRO A 245 9.02 -8.55 11.52
CA PRO A 245 9.01 -9.00 10.14
C PRO A 245 7.75 -8.52 9.38
N GLN A 246 7.91 -8.17 8.10
CA GLN A 246 6.83 -7.66 7.24
C GLN A 246 5.57 -8.54 7.31
N THR A 247 5.70 -9.85 7.10
CA THR A 247 4.56 -10.78 7.11
C THR A 247 3.87 -10.86 8.47
N THR A 248 4.63 -10.77 9.56
CA THR A 248 4.06 -10.78 10.91
C THR A 248 3.28 -9.49 11.20
N LEU A 249 3.77 -8.34 10.73
CA LEU A 249 3.05 -7.08 10.86
C LEU A 249 1.76 -7.08 10.04
N MET A 250 1.82 -7.53 8.78
CA MET A 250 0.64 -7.65 7.92
C MET A 250 -0.40 -8.62 8.49
N ASP A 251 0.03 -9.77 9.02
CA ASP A 251 -0.83 -10.76 9.65
C ASP A 251 -1.58 -10.19 10.85
N ALA A 252 -0.85 -9.53 11.76
CA ALA A 252 -1.43 -8.89 12.93
C ALA A 252 -2.44 -7.80 12.56
N ALA A 253 -2.11 -6.93 11.59
CA ALA A 253 -3.02 -5.90 11.11
C ALA A 253 -4.30 -6.49 10.51
N CYS A 254 -4.19 -7.56 9.73
CA CYS A 254 -5.38 -8.24 9.18
C CYS A 254 -6.25 -8.87 10.27
N CYS A 255 -5.64 -9.41 11.33
CA CYS A 255 -6.37 -9.90 12.50
C CYS A 255 -7.11 -8.80 13.26
N ALA A 256 -6.52 -7.61 13.40
CA ALA A 256 -7.15 -6.47 14.08
C ALA A 256 -8.31 -5.87 13.27
N PHE A 257 -8.12 -5.70 11.96
CA PHE A 257 -9.03 -4.92 11.11
C PHE A 257 -9.88 -5.78 10.16
N GLY A 258 -10.04 -7.07 10.45
CA GLY A 258 -10.89 -7.98 9.65
C GLY A 258 -10.48 -8.05 8.17
N GLY A 259 -9.17 -8.02 7.89
CA GLY A 259 -8.63 -8.04 6.53
C GLY A 259 -8.71 -6.73 5.74
N HIS A 260 -9.15 -5.62 6.35
CA HIS A 260 -9.19 -4.29 5.75
C HIS A 260 -8.23 -3.34 6.46
N VAL A 261 -7.01 -3.21 5.95
CA VAL A 261 -5.95 -2.45 6.63
C VAL A 261 -5.89 -1.01 6.11
N ALA A 262 -5.71 -0.04 7.01
CA ALA A 262 -5.51 1.35 6.63
C ALA A 262 -4.19 1.53 5.85
N GLY A 263 -4.23 2.27 4.73
CA GLY A 263 -3.07 2.48 3.86
C GLY A 263 -1.97 3.36 4.47
N ASN A 264 -2.34 4.28 5.37
CA ASN A 264 -1.40 5.16 6.09
C ASN A 264 -0.78 4.49 7.33
N SER A 265 -0.25 3.28 7.16
CA SER A 265 0.41 2.55 8.22
C SER A 265 1.54 1.70 7.66
N ALA A 266 2.54 1.36 8.48
CA ALA A 266 3.60 0.45 8.06
C ALA A 266 3.10 -0.95 7.64
N ALA A 267 1.95 -1.38 8.18
CA ALA A 267 1.27 -2.60 7.74
C ALA A 267 0.67 -2.43 6.34
N GLY A 268 0.00 -1.30 6.09
CA GLY A 268 -0.51 -0.92 4.76
C GLY A 268 0.61 -0.83 3.72
N ASP A 269 1.70 -0.16 4.07
CA ASP A 269 2.93 -0.10 3.25
C ASP A 269 3.43 -1.50 2.91
N GLY A 270 3.46 -2.40 3.90
CA GLY A 270 3.81 -3.81 3.72
C GLY A 270 2.93 -4.52 2.69
N ILE A 271 1.61 -4.31 2.74
CA ILE A 271 0.62 -4.92 1.83
C ILE A 271 0.75 -4.36 0.41
N HIS A 272 0.96 -3.06 0.26
CA HIS A 272 1.20 -2.43 -1.04
C HIS A 272 2.50 -2.94 -1.66
N LEU A 273 3.60 -2.97 -0.91
CA LEU A 273 4.88 -3.54 -1.36
C LEU A 273 4.77 -5.03 -1.73
N TRP A 274 4.00 -5.81 -0.96
CA TRP A 274 3.72 -7.22 -1.25
C TRP A 274 3.04 -7.40 -2.61
N SER A 275 2.07 -6.55 -2.94
CA SER A 275 1.35 -6.56 -4.22
C SER A 275 2.25 -6.26 -5.41
N TYR A 276 3.34 -5.52 -5.17
CA TYR A 276 4.38 -5.26 -6.14
C TYR A 276 5.49 -6.34 -6.17
N GLY A 277 5.44 -7.36 -5.31
CA GLY A 277 6.47 -8.40 -5.23
C GLY A 277 7.75 -7.96 -4.51
N LEU A 278 7.70 -6.82 -3.79
CA LEU A 278 8.77 -6.35 -2.91
C LEU A 278 8.65 -7.05 -1.55
N VAL A 279 9.09 -8.32 -1.53
CA VAL A 279 9.17 -9.15 -0.33
C VAL A 279 10.64 -9.23 0.12
N PRO A 280 11.08 -8.40 1.08
CA PRO A 280 12.48 -8.32 1.49
C PRO A 280 12.95 -9.64 2.12
N PRO A 281 14.10 -10.19 1.67
CA PRO A 281 14.68 -11.42 2.24
C PRO A 281 15.30 -11.22 3.63
N SER A 282 15.46 -9.98 4.08
CA SER A 282 16.12 -9.65 5.35
C SER A 282 15.39 -8.53 6.10
N GLN A 283 15.50 -8.55 7.43
CA GLN A 283 14.92 -7.51 8.28
C GLN A 283 15.54 -6.12 8.04
N PRO A 284 16.86 -5.96 7.83
CA PRO A 284 17.43 -4.66 7.48
C PRO A 284 16.87 -4.05 6.20
N GLU A 285 16.64 -4.86 5.17
CA GLU A 285 16.02 -4.37 3.93
C GLU A 285 14.55 -4.00 4.13
N TRP A 286 13.80 -4.77 4.93
CA TRP A 286 12.45 -4.39 5.33
C TRP A 286 12.42 -3.05 6.07
N ALA A 287 13.33 -2.83 7.03
CA ALA A 287 13.44 -1.57 7.74
C ALA A 287 13.79 -0.39 6.80
N ALA A 288 14.65 -0.61 5.81
CA ALA A 288 14.96 0.40 4.80
C ALA A 288 13.76 0.71 3.89
N LEU A 289 12.98 -0.29 3.49
CA LEU A 289 11.73 -0.08 2.75
C LEU A 289 10.69 0.68 3.57
N MET A 290 10.52 0.36 4.86
CA MET A 290 9.67 1.15 5.76
C MET A 290 10.13 2.61 5.87
N HIS A 291 11.44 2.84 5.95
CA HIS A 291 12.00 4.19 5.95
C HIS A 291 11.67 4.94 4.64
N LEU A 292 11.80 4.29 3.49
CA LEU A 292 11.42 4.86 2.19
C LEU A 292 9.94 5.20 2.13
N MET A 293 9.07 4.25 2.47
CA MET A 293 7.62 4.45 2.44
C MET A 293 7.24 5.62 3.34
N ALA A 294 7.71 5.64 4.60
CA ALA A 294 7.46 6.74 5.54
C ALA A 294 7.92 8.10 5.00
N THR A 295 9.10 8.15 4.34
CA THR A 295 9.61 9.38 3.73
C THR A 295 8.71 9.83 2.58
N ALA A 296 8.19 8.91 1.76
CA ALA A 296 7.29 9.21 0.64
C ALA A 296 5.93 9.77 1.10
N ARG A 297 5.41 9.28 2.24
CA ARG A 297 4.21 9.83 2.91
C ARG A 297 4.51 11.02 3.85
N GLN A 298 5.71 11.59 3.75
CA GLN A 298 6.15 12.76 4.53
C GLN A 298 6.12 12.56 6.05
N ASP A 299 6.15 11.31 6.52
CA ASP A 299 6.18 10.96 7.94
C ASP A 299 7.64 10.93 8.45
N THR A 300 8.19 12.13 8.64
CA THR A 300 9.58 12.32 9.05
C THR A 300 9.86 11.77 10.45
N ALA A 301 8.87 11.80 11.35
CA ALA A 301 8.98 11.29 12.70
C ALA A 301 9.13 9.77 12.71
N PHE A 302 8.27 9.07 11.96
CA PHE A 302 8.37 7.63 11.81
C PHE A 302 9.64 7.20 11.08
N ALA A 303 10.00 7.86 9.98
CA ALA A 303 11.24 7.57 9.25
C ALA A 303 12.48 7.71 10.15
N SER A 304 12.55 8.78 10.96
CA SER A 304 13.61 8.99 11.94
C SER A 304 13.63 7.89 13.03
N ALA A 305 12.47 7.48 13.51
CA ALA A 305 12.36 6.40 14.50
C ALA A 305 12.83 5.06 13.93
N VAL A 306 12.50 4.73 12.68
CA VAL A 306 12.99 3.53 11.98
C VAL A 306 14.51 3.57 11.84
N ALA A 307 15.08 4.71 11.41
CA ALA A 307 16.53 4.89 11.30
C ALA A 307 17.26 4.76 12.65
N GLY A 308 16.58 5.10 13.76
CA GLY A 308 17.07 5.00 15.14
C GLY A 308 16.78 3.66 15.84
N SER A 309 16.16 2.69 15.17
CA SER A 309 15.70 1.42 15.75
C SER A 309 16.81 0.48 16.26
N GLY A 310 18.05 0.70 15.81
CA GLY A 310 19.18 -0.21 16.06
C GLY A 310 19.36 -1.30 15.00
N VAL A 311 18.42 -1.42 14.05
CA VAL A 311 18.61 -2.23 12.83
C VAL A 311 19.58 -1.50 11.89
N GLN A 312 20.51 -2.23 11.28
CA GLN A 312 21.54 -1.66 10.43
C GLN A 312 21.06 -1.58 8.99
N LEU A 313 20.30 -0.52 8.68
CA LEU A 313 19.74 -0.29 7.35
C LEU A 313 20.85 -0.35 6.27
N PRO A 314 20.67 -1.11 5.17
CA PRO A 314 21.62 -1.16 4.05
C PRO A 314 21.71 0.16 3.28
N TRP A 315 20.65 0.98 3.35
CA TRP A 315 20.57 2.30 2.77
C TRP A 315 19.49 3.12 3.50
N LYS A 316 19.58 4.44 3.41
CA LYS A 316 18.56 5.38 3.91
C LYS A 316 18.05 6.25 2.79
N THR A 317 16.79 6.61 2.82
CA THR A 317 16.22 7.58 1.87
C THR A 317 16.63 8.98 2.28
N THR A 318 17.20 9.75 1.36
CA THR A 318 17.61 11.14 1.63
C THR A 318 16.49 12.12 1.30
N TRP A 319 15.83 11.91 0.16
CA TRP A 319 14.69 12.69 -0.32
C TRP A 319 13.87 11.87 -1.31
N THR A 320 12.64 12.30 -1.61
CA THR A 320 11.72 11.59 -2.50
C THR A 320 10.72 12.52 -3.18
N HIS A 321 10.61 12.36 -4.49
CA HIS A 321 9.53 12.86 -5.35
C HIS A 321 8.79 11.68 -5.99
N TRP A 322 8.64 10.60 -5.22
CA TRP A 322 8.07 9.34 -5.69
C TRP A 322 6.72 9.09 -5.04
N ARG A 323 5.72 8.75 -5.87
CA ARG A 323 4.45 8.20 -5.43
C ARG A 323 4.67 6.78 -4.91
N PRO A 324 4.45 6.54 -3.61
CA PRO A 324 4.56 5.18 -3.08
C PRO A 324 3.42 4.30 -3.64
N PRO A 325 3.61 2.98 -3.74
CA PRO A 325 2.53 2.02 -3.98
C PRO A 325 1.31 2.30 -3.11
N GLY A 326 0.12 2.38 -3.71
CA GLY A 326 -1.12 2.74 -3.03
C GLY A 326 -1.33 4.23 -2.81
N GLY A 327 -0.38 5.08 -3.21
CA GLY A 327 -0.44 6.53 -3.10
C GLY A 327 -1.60 7.11 -3.90
N TYR A 328 -2.56 7.73 -3.22
CA TYR A 328 -3.72 8.41 -3.79
C TYR A 328 -3.94 9.74 -3.04
N HIS A 329 -3.37 10.80 -3.61
CA HIS A 329 -3.46 12.18 -3.13
C HIS A 329 -2.96 13.11 -4.24
N VAL A 330 -3.46 14.34 -4.31
CA VAL A 330 -3.11 15.30 -5.37
C VAL A 330 -1.61 15.59 -5.45
N SER A 331 -0.91 15.64 -4.31
CA SER A 331 0.54 15.85 -4.26
C SER A 331 1.34 14.77 -5.00
N TYR A 332 0.78 13.57 -5.17
CA TYR A 332 1.40 12.48 -5.92
C TYR A 332 1.15 12.53 -7.44
N THR A 333 0.45 13.55 -7.94
CA THR A 333 0.31 13.82 -9.38
C THR A 333 1.45 14.68 -9.94
N ARG A 334 2.21 15.35 -9.06
CA ARG A 334 3.35 16.21 -9.41
C ARG A 334 4.57 15.46 -9.98
N PRO A 335 4.90 14.23 -9.55
CA PRO A 335 6.01 13.49 -10.13
C PRO A 335 5.82 13.26 -11.63
N THR A 336 6.79 13.67 -12.44
CA THR A 336 6.84 13.27 -13.85
C THR A 336 7.02 11.75 -13.92
N VAL A 337 6.26 11.08 -14.77
CA VAL A 337 6.51 9.66 -15.09
C VAL A 337 7.91 9.57 -15.69
N LEU A 338 8.79 8.75 -15.13
CA LEU A 338 10.16 8.60 -15.63
C LEU A 338 10.38 7.21 -16.21
N THR A 339 10.99 7.18 -17.38
CA THR A 339 11.43 5.94 -18.04
C THR A 339 12.94 5.74 -17.92
N ALA A 340 13.70 6.82 -17.74
CA ALA A 340 15.16 6.78 -17.66
C ALA A 340 15.74 7.93 -16.84
N LEU A 341 16.95 7.73 -16.32
CA LEU A 341 17.74 8.71 -15.58
C LEU A 341 19.14 8.81 -16.17
N ALA A 342 19.70 10.02 -16.29
CA ALA A 342 21.08 10.26 -16.67
C ALA A 342 21.77 11.23 -15.71
N GLU A 343 23.06 10.98 -15.41
CA GLU A 343 23.86 11.92 -14.62
C GLU A 343 24.28 13.11 -15.49
N VAL A 344 24.07 14.31 -14.96
CA VAL A 344 24.49 15.57 -15.59
C VAL A 344 25.13 16.50 -14.56
N ARG A 345 25.60 17.65 -15.04
CA ARG A 345 26.03 18.77 -14.22
C ARG A 345 25.22 20.00 -14.55
N TRP A 346 24.67 20.66 -13.53
CA TRP A 346 23.98 21.95 -13.65
C TRP A 346 24.84 23.06 -13.03
N HIS A 347 25.37 23.95 -13.87
CA HIS A 347 26.39 24.92 -13.49
C HIS A 347 27.58 24.28 -12.75
N GLY A 348 27.98 23.08 -13.19
CA GLY A 348 29.07 22.31 -12.59
C GLY A 348 28.70 21.52 -11.33
N ARG A 349 27.47 21.63 -10.80
CA ARG A 349 26.99 20.87 -9.64
C ARG A 349 26.39 19.52 -10.07
N PRO A 350 26.52 18.45 -9.26
CA PRO A 350 25.86 17.16 -9.54
C PRO A 350 24.34 17.29 -9.65
N ALA A 351 23.79 16.82 -10.77
CA ALA A 351 22.37 16.84 -11.06
C ALA A 351 21.95 15.58 -11.81
N VAL A 352 20.65 15.31 -11.82
CA VAL A 352 20.05 14.18 -12.53
C VAL A 352 19.06 14.69 -13.55
N ALA A 353 19.19 14.23 -14.78
CA ALA A 353 18.16 14.37 -15.79
C ALA A 353 17.21 13.18 -15.70
N GLY A 354 15.95 13.44 -15.41
CA GLY A 354 14.87 12.45 -15.51
C GLY A 354 14.13 12.62 -16.82
N LEU A 355 13.92 11.50 -17.49
CA LEU A 355 13.50 11.44 -18.89
C LEU A 355 12.26 10.57 -19.05
N CYS A 356 11.26 11.08 -19.77
CA CYS A 356 10.09 10.33 -20.19
C CYS A 356 10.06 10.19 -21.71
N GLU A 357 10.24 8.96 -22.21
CA GLU A 357 10.11 8.68 -23.64
C GLU A 357 8.62 8.51 -24.01
N ARG A 358 8.04 9.56 -24.58
CA ARG A 358 6.65 9.61 -25.10
C ARG A 358 6.65 10.23 -26.50
N LYS A 359 5.46 10.32 -27.12
CA LYS A 359 5.31 10.96 -28.44
C LYS A 359 5.92 12.36 -28.49
N ASN A 360 5.72 13.14 -27.43
CA ASN A 360 6.51 14.31 -27.12
C ASN A 360 7.35 13.94 -25.89
N PRO A 361 8.69 13.85 -26.01
CA PRO A 361 9.52 13.47 -24.87
C PRO A 361 9.54 14.58 -23.83
N ASP A 362 9.60 14.21 -22.56
CA ASP A 362 9.64 15.15 -21.44
C ASP A 362 10.96 15.00 -20.68
N ALA A 363 11.56 16.13 -20.28
CA ALA A 363 12.76 16.14 -19.44
C ALA A 363 12.67 17.20 -18.34
N ALA A 364 13.23 16.86 -17.18
CA ALA A 364 13.47 17.77 -16.08
C ALA A 364 14.82 17.46 -15.42
N ILE A 365 15.38 18.46 -14.74
CA ILE A 365 16.69 18.39 -14.09
C ILE A 365 16.53 18.65 -12.61
N TRP A 366 17.02 17.73 -11.79
CA TRP A 366 16.99 17.81 -10.33
C TRP A 366 18.39 17.91 -9.75
N ASP A 367 18.55 18.69 -8.68
CA ASP A 367 19.75 18.63 -7.85
C ASP A 367 19.82 17.26 -7.17
N ALA A 368 20.96 16.58 -7.31
CA ALA A 368 21.09 15.22 -6.81
C ALA A 368 21.08 15.17 -5.27
N ALA A 369 21.53 16.22 -4.59
CA ALA A 369 21.68 16.25 -3.14
C ALA A 369 20.49 16.89 -2.43
N THR A 370 19.90 17.94 -3.01
CA THR A 370 18.89 18.76 -2.33
C THR A 370 17.46 18.51 -2.74
N ASP A 371 17.20 17.70 -3.78
CA ASP A 371 15.87 17.45 -4.38
C ASP A 371 15.26 18.60 -5.19
N GLU A 372 15.94 19.76 -5.26
CA GLU A 372 15.49 20.96 -5.94
C GLU A 372 15.32 20.74 -7.45
N LEU A 373 14.18 21.12 -8.00
CA LEU A 373 13.96 21.15 -9.45
C LEU A 373 14.73 22.35 -10.04
N LEU A 374 15.82 22.06 -10.76
CA LEU A 374 16.73 23.05 -11.33
C LEU A 374 16.28 23.57 -12.69
N ALA A 375 15.61 22.72 -13.49
CA ALA A 375 15.04 23.07 -14.78
C ALA A 375 13.94 22.11 -15.21
N GLY A 376 13.04 22.60 -16.08
CA GLY A 376 11.90 21.84 -16.59
C GLY A 376 10.72 21.77 -15.63
N PRO A 377 9.75 20.87 -15.88
CA PRO A 377 9.70 19.97 -17.05
C PRO A 377 9.53 20.76 -18.36
N TRP A 378 10.21 20.34 -19.43
CA TRP A 378 9.95 20.82 -20.79
C TRP A 378 9.63 19.65 -21.71
N GLN A 379 8.82 19.93 -22.74
CA GLN A 379 8.42 18.96 -23.75
C GLN A 379 9.18 19.19 -25.05
N GLY A 380 9.50 18.11 -25.76
CA GLY A 380 10.16 18.14 -27.05
C GLY A 380 11.64 17.76 -26.99
N ASP A 381 12.23 17.58 -28.18
CA ASP A 381 13.61 17.09 -28.30
C ASP A 381 14.66 18.17 -28.00
N ASP A 382 14.38 19.44 -28.31
CA ASP A 382 15.36 20.52 -28.11
C ASP A 382 15.41 20.95 -26.64
N ILE A 383 16.62 21.02 -26.08
CA ILE A 383 16.83 21.63 -24.76
C ILE A 383 16.65 23.15 -24.90
N PRO A 384 15.84 23.81 -24.04
CA PRO A 384 15.63 25.25 -24.10
C PRO A 384 16.93 26.05 -24.09
N GLU A 385 17.04 27.09 -24.92
CA GLU A 385 18.29 27.85 -25.11
C GLU A 385 18.87 28.40 -23.79
N GLY A 386 18.00 28.77 -22.84
CA GLY A 386 18.38 29.25 -21.51
C GLY A 386 19.10 28.20 -20.64
N HIS A 387 19.00 26.91 -20.98
CA HIS A 387 19.55 25.80 -20.19
C HIS A 387 20.84 25.21 -20.80
N LEU A 388 21.12 25.47 -22.09
CA LEU A 388 22.26 24.88 -22.81
C LEU A 388 23.63 25.19 -22.18
N ASN A 389 23.81 26.40 -21.63
CA ASN A 389 25.08 26.79 -20.99
C ASN A 389 25.19 26.29 -19.54
N ALA A 390 24.07 25.91 -18.93
CA ALA A 390 24.03 25.37 -17.58
C ALA A 390 24.33 23.87 -17.56
N LEU A 391 23.95 23.14 -18.62
CA LEU A 391 24.06 21.69 -18.71
C LEU A 391 25.40 21.22 -19.28
N SER A 392 26.01 20.25 -18.60
CA SER A 392 27.23 19.56 -19.06
C SER A 392 27.27 18.12 -18.58
N TRP A 393 28.11 17.29 -19.21
CA TRP A 393 28.35 15.92 -18.78
C TRP A 393 29.31 15.87 -17.57
N PRO A 394 29.20 14.87 -16.69
CA PRO A 394 30.20 14.65 -15.64
C PRO A 394 31.58 14.40 -16.26
N SER A 395 32.64 14.90 -15.61
CA SER A 395 34.00 14.71 -16.12
C SER A 395 34.47 13.26 -15.94
N PRO A 396 35.36 12.73 -16.80
CA PRO A 396 35.93 11.39 -16.66
C PRO A 396 36.62 11.15 -15.31
N ALA A 397 37.19 12.21 -14.72
CA ALA A 397 37.77 12.19 -13.38
C ALA A 397 36.74 11.96 -12.26
N ASP A 398 35.48 12.36 -12.48
CA ASP A 398 34.38 12.18 -11.52
C ASP A 398 33.79 10.78 -11.59
N THR A 399 33.86 10.11 -12.75
CA THR A 399 33.27 8.79 -13.01
C THR A 399 34.26 7.62 -12.87
N GLY A 400 35.52 7.91 -12.55
CA GLY A 400 36.56 6.89 -12.33
C GLY A 400 36.95 6.09 -13.58
N SER A 401 36.57 6.56 -14.78
CA SER A 401 36.85 5.89 -16.06
C SER A 401 38.15 6.41 -16.68
N PRO A 402 39.17 5.56 -16.88
CA PRO A 402 40.39 5.95 -17.56
C PRO A 402 40.19 5.70 -19.07
N ASP A 403 39.90 6.75 -19.87
CA ASP A 403 40.36 6.88 -21.28
C ASP A 403 39.62 7.90 -22.19
N GLU A 404 38.97 8.95 -21.68
CA GLU A 404 38.52 10.04 -22.58
C GLU A 404 39.13 11.39 -22.19
N THR A 405 40.17 11.80 -22.91
CA THR A 405 40.86 13.10 -22.75
C THR A 405 40.19 14.24 -23.54
N GLY A 406 38.92 14.08 -23.93
CA GLY A 406 38.15 15.06 -24.68
C GLY A 406 37.02 15.69 -23.84
N SER A 407 36.92 17.02 -23.87
CA SER A 407 35.73 17.72 -23.34
C SER A 407 34.53 17.38 -24.23
N ARG A 408 33.72 16.39 -23.84
CA ARG A 408 32.45 16.08 -24.52
C ARG A 408 31.57 17.35 -24.49
N PRO A 409 31.08 17.83 -25.65
CA PRO A 409 30.15 18.96 -25.65
C PRO A 409 28.92 18.60 -24.81
N GLY A 410 28.37 19.57 -24.08
CA GLY A 410 27.17 19.38 -23.27
C GLY A 410 25.98 18.89 -24.12
N PRO A 411 24.99 18.22 -23.49
CA PRO A 411 23.81 17.74 -24.19
C PRO A 411 23.05 18.92 -24.81
N ARG A 412 22.53 18.71 -26.03
CA ARG A 412 21.71 19.71 -26.74
C ARG A 412 20.29 19.23 -26.98
N THR A 413 20.07 17.92 -26.99
CA THR A 413 18.76 17.31 -27.21
C THR A 413 18.39 16.32 -26.13
N PHE A 414 17.11 15.94 -26.09
CA PHE A 414 16.61 14.83 -25.28
C PHE A 414 17.33 13.54 -25.66
N HIS A 415 17.55 13.29 -26.96
CA HIS A 415 18.29 12.11 -27.40
C HIS A 415 19.73 12.07 -26.86
N ASP A 416 20.42 13.22 -26.75
CA ASP A 416 21.74 13.27 -26.10
C ASP A 416 21.67 12.82 -24.64
N LEU A 417 20.67 13.30 -23.89
CA LEU A 417 20.42 12.91 -22.49
C LEU A 417 20.10 11.42 -22.38
N TYR A 418 19.23 10.91 -23.24
CA TYR A 418 18.83 9.51 -23.25
C TYR A 418 20.00 8.58 -23.57
N ASN A 419 20.88 8.97 -24.50
CA ASN A 419 22.12 8.24 -24.77
C ASN A 419 23.12 8.29 -23.60
N GLY A 420 22.93 9.18 -22.62
CA GLY A 420 23.70 9.24 -21.38
C GLY A 420 23.17 8.33 -20.26
N VAL A 421 22.03 7.66 -20.47
CA VAL A 421 21.45 6.72 -19.50
C VAL A 421 22.37 5.51 -19.34
N PRO A 422 22.69 5.08 -18.11
CA PRO A 422 23.58 3.95 -17.89
C PRO A 422 22.96 2.64 -18.43
N GLU A 423 23.80 1.76 -18.98
CA GLU A 423 23.36 0.42 -19.35
C GLU A 423 22.95 -0.38 -18.10
N GLY A 424 21.81 -1.07 -18.17
CA GLY A 424 21.36 -1.91 -17.08
C GLY A 424 19.88 -2.21 -17.13
N ARG A 425 19.40 -2.85 -16.06
CA ARG A 425 17.96 -3.01 -15.80
C ARG A 425 17.59 -2.16 -14.60
N GLY A 426 16.36 -1.66 -14.60
CA GLY A 426 15.79 -1.02 -13.44
C GLY A 426 15.74 -1.91 -12.20
N ALA A 427 15.70 -1.29 -11.03
CA ALA A 427 15.62 -1.99 -9.75
C ALA A 427 14.28 -2.74 -9.59
N HIS A 428 13.22 -2.31 -10.27
CA HIS A 428 11.92 -2.95 -10.24
C HIS A 428 11.11 -2.68 -11.51
N ARG A 429 10.59 -3.74 -12.16
CA ARG A 429 9.98 -3.63 -13.50
C ARG A 429 8.80 -2.66 -13.60
N THR A 430 8.01 -2.50 -12.55
CA THR A 430 6.77 -1.68 -12.57
C THR A 430 6.83 -0.46 -11.65
N LEU A 431 7.91 -0.28 -10.90
CA LEU A 431 8.05 0.85 -9.96
C LEU A 431 9.28 1.70 -10.27
N LEU A 432 10.37 1.07 -10.71
CA LEU A 432 11.70 1.64 -10.84
C LEU A 432 12.35 1.09 -12.11
N GLU A 433 11.81 1.52 -13.25
CA GLU A 433 12.18 1.04 -14.59
C GLU A 433 13.58 1.51 -15.01
N SER A 434 13.98 2.71 -14.56
CA SER A 434 15.31 3.23 -14.84
C SER A 434 16.37 2.42 -14.07
N PRO A 435 17.50 2.09 -14.71
CA PRO A 435 18.66 1.56 -14.01
C PRO A 435 19.06 2.48 -12.83
N PRO A 436 19.53 1.93 -11.70
CA PRO A 436 20.01 2.73 -10.58
C PRO A 436 21.16 3.64 -11.01
N LEU A 437 21.05 4.94 -10.70
CA LEU A 437 22.03 5.95 -11.11
C LEU A 437 22.89 6.38 -9.90
N PRO A 438 24.14 5.92 -9.77
CA PRO A 438 25.04 6.41 -8.73
C PRO A 438 25.48 7.85 -9.04
N VAL A 439 25.34 8.76 -8.07
CA VAL A 439 25.79 10.15 -8.14
C VAL A 439 26.49 10.52 -6.83
N GLY A 440 27.82 10.57 -6.85
CA GLY A 440 28.60 10.78 -5.62
C GLY A 440 28.40 9.63 -4.60
N ASN A 441 27.93 9.95 -3.40
CA ASN A 441 27.57 8.97 -2.36
C ASN A 441 26.09 8.54 -2.42
N LEU A 442 25.31 9.06 -3.36
CA LEU A 442 23.89 8.76 -3.52
C LEU A 442 23.66 7.77 -4.66
N VAL A 443 22.52 7.10 -4.60
CA VAL A 443 21.97 6.29 -5.69
C VAL A 443 20.56 6.78 -5.94
N ILE A 444 20.33 7.28 -7.15
CA ILE A 444 19.04 7.80 -7.59
C ILE A 444 18.28 6.69 -8.31
N LEU A 445 17.03 6.49 -7.91
CA LEU A 445 16.12 5.50 -8.48
C LEU A 445 14.92 6.24 -9.07
N GLY A 446 14.44 5.79 -10.22
CA GLY A 446 13.33 6.42 -10.92
C GLY A 446 12.49 5.45 -11.73
N GLY A 447 11.21 5.79 -11.89
CA GLY A 447 10.24 5.00 -12.62
C GLY A 447 8.91 5.73 -12.77
N SER A 448 7.84 4.97 -12.99
CA SER A 448 6.54 5.55 -13.32
C SER A 448 5.94 6.43 -12.21
N GLY A 449 6.30 6.16 -10.96
CA GLY A 449 5.88 6.97 -9.81
C GLY A 449 6.76 8.20 -9.53
N GLY A 450 7.81 8.48 -10.30
CA GLY A 450 8.76 9.57 -10.03
C GLY A 450 10.15 9.07 -9.64
N LEU A 451 10.87 9.84 -8.82
CA LEU A 451 12.25 9.52 -8.40
C LEU A 451 12.53 9.76 -6.92
N PHE A 452 13.55 9.09 -6.39
CA PHE A 452 14.05 9.31 -5.03
C PHE A 452 15.55 9.00 -4.91
N ALA A 453 16.19 9.56 -3.87
CA ALA A 453 17.59 9.31 -3.56
C ALA A 453 17.77 8.39 -2.35
N LEU A 454 18.68 7.45 -2.49
CA LEU A 454 19.18 6.61 -1.41
C LEU A 454 20.64 6.94 -1.11
N GLU A 455 20.99 6.96 0.17
CA GLU A 455 22.37 6.92 0.64
C GLU A 455 22.67 5.48 1.12
N PRO A 456 23.47 4.69 0.35
CA PRO A 456 23.97 3.40 0.80
C PRO A 456 24.81 3.54 2.07
N ARG A 457 24.82 2.49 2.88
CA ARG A 457 25.69 2.43 4.06
C ARG A 457 27.15 2.65 3.67
N ALA A 458 27.88 3.38 4.51
CA ALA A 458 29.31 3.66 4.27
C ALA A 458 30.10 2.38 3.96
N GLY A 459 30.76 2.36 2.80
CA GLY A 459 31.54 1.23 2.31
C GLY A 459 30.74 0.17 1.53
N GLU A 460 29.42 0.33 1.42
CA GLU A 460 28.55 -0.57 0.63
C GLU A 460 28.16 0.07 -0.70
N LYS A 461 27.87 -0.79 -1.69
CA LYS A 461 27.28 -0.38 -2.96
C LYS A 461 25.85 -0.89 -3.03
N PHE A 462 24.95 -0.08 -3.59
CA PHE A 462 23.59 -0.54 -3.87
C PHE A 462 23.64 -1.64 -4.95
N SER A 463 23.13 -2.83 -4.62
CA SER A 463 23.09 -3.98 -5.52
C SER A 463 21.68 -4.29 -6.05
N GLY A 464 20.74 -3.35 -5.90
CA GLY A 464 19.31 -3.61 -6.10
C GLY A 464 18.62 -4.13 -4.84
N PHE A 465 17.30 -4.27 -4.92
CA PHE A 465 16.51 -4.94 -3.88
C PHE A 465 16.79 -6.45 -3.89
N GLY A 466 16.83 -7.07 -2.71
CA GLY A 466 16.99 -8.51 -2.56
C GLY A 466 15.75 -9.29 -3.00
N SER A 467 14.59 -8.64 -3.04
CA SER A 467 13.38 -9.18 -3.67
C SER A 467 13.57 -9.29 -5.19
N ARG A 468 12.99 -10.33 -5.80
CA ARG A 468 13.11 -10.56 -7.26
C ARG A 468 12.09 -9.77 -8.09
N GLY A 469 11.29 -8.91 -7.47
CA GLY A 469 10.16 -8.22 -8.12
C GLY A 469 9.17 -9.19 -8.75
N VAL A 470 8.93 -10.33 -8.09
CA VAL A 470 7.97 -11.34 -8.55
C VAL A 470 6.84 -11.42 -7.55
N GLU A 471 5.62 -11.31 -8.07
CA GLU A 471 4.42 -11.41 -7.25
C GLU A 471 4.40 -12.70 -6.41
N PRO A 472 3.87 -12.63 -5.19
CA PRO A 472 3.67 -13.78 -4.32
C PRO A 472 2.68 -14.79 -4.94
N LEU A 473 2.94 -16.10 -4.76
CA LEU A 473 2.11 -17.18 -5.31
C LEU A 473 0.69 -17.15 -4.75
N SER A 474 0.58 -16.83 -3.46
CA SER A 474 -0.68 -16.69 -2.73
C SER A 474 -1.52 -15.47 -3.15
N GLY A 475 -0.99 -14.63 -4.05
CA GLY A 475 -1.67 -13.43 -4.56
C GLY A 475 -1.63 -12.27 -3.56
N PRO A 476 -2.57 -11.31 -3.68
CA PRO A 476 -2.67 -10.17 -2.76
C PRO A 476 -2.76 -10.63 -1.30
N TYR A 477 -2.21 -9.85 -0.38
CA TYR A 477 -2.23 -10.23 1.04
C TYR A 477 -3.62 -10.03 1.65
N ALA A 478 -4.15 -8.80 1.57
CA ALA A 478 -5.43 -8.37 2.12
C ALA A 478 -5.94 -7.13 1.36
N ALA A 479 -7.14 -6.65 1.70
CA ALA A 479 -7.59 -5.35 1.23
C ALA A 479 -6.86 -4.25 2.02
N VAL A 480 -6.48 -3.18 1.33
CA VAL A 480 -5.75 -2.05 1.92
C VAL A 480 -6.29 -0.75 1.37
N GLY A 481 -6.43 0.27 2.22
CA GLY A 481 -6.85 1.60 1.81
C GLY A 481 -5.75 2.39 1.07
N PRO A 482 -6.08 3.58 0.56
CA PRO A 482 -5.10 4.45 -0.07
C PRO A 482 -4.07 4.98 0.93
N THR A 483 -2.90 5.35 0.41
CA THR A 483 -1.83 6.05 1.13
C THR A 483 -1.85 7.53 0.74
N ALA A 484 -1.75 8.41 1.72
CA ALA A 484 -1.66 9.86 1.57
C ALA A 484 -0.55 10.40 2.48
N PRO A 485 -0.06 11.64 2.25
CA PRO A 485 0.83 12.29 3.21
C PRO A 485 0.19 12.32 4.62
N VAL A 486 0.99 12.11 5.66
CA VAL A 486 0.47 11.90 7.03
C VAL A 486 -0.34 13.08 7.57
N ASP A 487 0.07 14.30 7.22
CA ASP A 487 -0.57 15.55 7.65
C ASP A 487 -1.37 16.22 6.51
N ALA A 488 -1.77 15.45 5.49
CA ALA A 488 -2.59 15.98 4.41
C ALA A 488 -3.94 16.48 4.95
N PRO A 489 -4.41 17.67 4.53
CA PRO A 489 -5.75 18.13 4.89
C PRO A 489 -6.81 17.18 4.29
N PRO A 490 -8.04 17.19 4.82
CA PRO A 490 -9.16 16.58 4.14
C PRO A 490 -9.29 17.14 2.70
N PRO A 491 -9.71 16.31 1.74
CA PRO A 491 -9.91 16.74 0.36
C PRO A 491 -10.88 17.93 0.28
N GLY A 492 -10.62 18.84 -0.64
CA GLY A 492 -11.45 20.03 -0.86
C GLY A 492 -11.24 20.67 -2.24
N PRO A 493 -11.97 21.74 -2.58
CA PRO A 493 -11.81 22.42 -3.87
C PRO A 493 -10.39 22.92 -4.12
N GLU A 494 -9.66 23.30 -3.07
CA GLU A 494 -8.24 23.67 -3.06
C GLU A 494 -7.31 22.64 -3.73
N ASP A 495 -7.70 21.36 -3.79
CA ASP A 495 -6.94 20.34 -4.52
C ASP A 495 -6.90 20.63 -6.03
N LEU A 496 -7.89 21.34 -6.58
CA LEU A 496 -7.92 21.77 -7.98
C LEU A 496 -6.83 22.81 -8.28
N ILE A 497 -6.52 23.71 -7.34
CA ILE A 497 -5.39 24.65 -7.47
C ILE A 497 -4.08 23.87 -7.62
N GLN A 498 -3.91 22.79 -6.86
CA GLN A 498 -2.71 21.95 -6.99
C GLN A 498 -2.65 21.16 -8.31
N LEU A 499 -3.79 20.90 -8.95
CA LEU A 499 -3.88 20.16 -10.22
C LEU A 499 -3.69 21.06 -11.44
N TYR A 500 -4.21 22.28 -11.40
CA TYR A 500 -4.27 23.16 -12.57
C TYR A 500 -3.46 24.46 -12.43
N GLY A 501 -3.17 24.89 -11.20
CA GLY A 501 -2.64 26.22 -10.92
C GLY A 501 -3.74 27.15 -10.41
N GLU A 502 -3.33 28.19 -9.68
CA GLU A 502 -4.25 29.22 -9.15
C GLU A 502 -4.81 30.08 -10.30
N GLU A 503 -4.01 30.26 -11.35
CA GLU A 503 -4.35 31.00 -12.56
C GLU A 503 -5.45 30.37 -13.42
N GLU A 504 -5.74 29.09 -13.20
CA GLU A 504 -6.80 28.35 -13.91
C GLU A 504 -8.10 28.27 -13.08
N ILE A 505 -8.13 28.89 -11.90
CA ILE A 505 -9.33 29.00 -11.06
C ILE A 505 -9.91 30.40 -11.21
N PHE A 506 -11.19 30.47 -11.56
CA PHE A 506 -11.85 31.72 -11.89
C PHE A 506 -13.06 31.95 -10.99
N GLU A 507 -12.90 32.90 -10.07
CA GLU A 507 -13.96 33.47 -9.26
C GLU A 507 -14.96 34.21 -10.17
N LEU A 508 -16.25 34.04 -9.91
CA LEU A 508 -17.30 34.80 -10.59
C LEU A 508 -17.54 36.13 -9.87
N ASP A 509 -17.85 37.18 -10.62
CA ASP A 509 -18.27 38.45 -10.05
C ASP A 509 -19.74 38.39 -9.57
N GLU A 510 -20.12 39.24 -8.61
CA GLU A 510 -21.47 39.25 -8.04
C GLU A 510 -22.56 39.53 -9.09
N ASP A 511 -22.23 40.27 -10.16
CA ASP A 511 -23.12 40.56 -11.28
C ASP A 511 -23.20 39.44 -12.33
N GLU A 512 -22.31 38.46 -12.27
CA GLU A 512 -22.35 37.25 -13.11
C GLU A 512 -23.24 36.16 -12.50
N LEU A 513 -23.57 36.25 -11.20
CA LEU A 513 -24.43 35.30 -10.52
C LEU A 513 -25.92 35.66 -10.65
N PRO A 514 -26.77 34.78 -11.21
CA PRO A 514 -28.21 35.01 -11.30
C PRO A 514 -28.87 35.25 -9.94
N ASP A 515 -29.84 36.16 -9.87
CA ASP A 515 -30.62 36.44 -8.64
C ASP A 515 -31.36 35.19 -8.11
N ASP A 516 -31.77 34.31 -9.03
CA ASP A 516 -32.52 33.09 -8.72
C ASP A 516 -31.61 31.92 -8.26
N LEU A 517 -30.29 32.08 -8.27
CA LEU A 517 -29.38 31.21 -7.50
C LEU A 517 -29.44 31.61 -6.03
N THR A 518 -30.44 31.09 -5.32
CA THR A 518 -30.74 31.48 -3.93
C THR A 518 -30.00 30.67 -2.87
N ASP A 519 -29.36 29.56 -3.24
CA ASP A 519 -28.53 28.80 -2.29
C ASP A 519 -27.25 29.60 -1.93
N GLU A 520 -27.20 30.10 -0.69
CA GLU A 520 -26.11 30.93 -0.19
C GLU A 520 -24.75 30.20 -0.19
N ALA A 521 -24.74 28.87 -0.02
CA ALA A 521 -23.49 28.10 -0.01
C ALA A 521 -22.90 27.97 -1.43
N ALA A 522 -23.75 27.72 -2.43
CA ALA A 522 -23.37 27.72 -3.84
C ALA A 522 -22.87 29.09 -4.29
N ARG A 523 -23.62 30.16 -3.98
CA ARG A 523 -23.19 31.55 -4.27
C ARG A 523 -21.81 31.83 -3.68
N ARG A 524 -21.64 31.58 -2.38
CA ARG A 524 -20.35 31.81 -1.69
C ARG A 524 -19.22 31.02 -2.34
N THR A 525 -19.44 29.76 -2.69
CA THR A 525 -18.41 28.92 -3.33
C THR A 525 -17.99 29.50 -4.69
N LEU A 526 -18.94 29.95 -5.51
CA LEU A 526 -18.66 30.53 -6.82
C LEU A 526 -17.99 31.91 -6.74
N LEU A 527 -18.28 32.70 -5.69
CA LEU A 527 -17.65 34.00 -5.45
C LEU A 527 -16.26 33.90 -4.81
N GLU A 528 -16.10 33.04 -3.80
CA GLU A 528 -14.87 32.97 -2.99
C GLU A 528 -13.83 31.98 -3.55
N PHE A 529 -14.27 30.97 -4.31
CA PHE A 529 -13.38 29.98 -4.93
C PHE A 529 -13.52 29.95 -6.46
N GLY A 530 -14.75 29.91 -6.97
CA GLY A 530 -15.01 29.93 -8.42
C GLY A 530 -15.02 28.55 -9.09
N LEU A 531 -14.77 28.54 -10.41
CA LEU A 531 -14.76 27.35 -11.25
C LEU A 531 -13.39 27.21 -11.94
N PRO A 532 -12.84 25.99 -12.05
CA PRO A 532 -11.64 25.76 -12.86
C PRO A 532 -11.96 25.81 -14.36
N ASP A 533 -11.09 26.39 -15.19
CA ASP A 533 -11.09 26.10 -16.64
C ASP A 533 -10.41 24.74 -16.85
N MET A 534 -11.23 23.70 -17.04
CA MET A 534 -10.70 22.35 -17.17
C MET A 534 -11.43 21.53 -18.20
N ARG A 535 -10.70 20.59 -18.81
CA ARG A 535 -11.23 19.60 -19.77
C ARG A 535 -10.53 18.27 -19.56
N GLU A 536 -11.20 17.35 -18.89
CA GLU A 536 -10.67 16.04 -18.53
C GLU A 536 -11.66 14.94 -18.93
N ARG A 537 -11.23 13.99 -19.76
CA ARG A 537 -11.93 12.73 -20.07
C ARG A 537 -13.47 12.86 -20.23
N GLY A 538 -13.89 13.85 -21.02
CA GLY A 538 -15.30 14.10 -21.36
C GLY A 538 -16.05 15.05 -20.41
N MET A 539 -15.48 15.43 -19.27
CA MET A 539 -15.96 16.54 -18.44
C MET A 539 -15.23 17.83 -18.83
N GLY A 540 -15.96 18.93 -18.92
CA GLY A 540 -15.38 20.26 -19.00
C GLY A 540 -16.17 21.27 -18.17
N LEU A 541 -15.44 22.10 -17.43
CA LEU A 541 -15.98 23.25 -16.71
C LEU A 541 -15.48 24.51 -17.43
N TYR A 542 -16.40 25.45 -17.66
CA TYR A 542 -16.16 26.59 -18.54
C TYR A 542 -16.52 27.87 -17.78
N PRO A 543 -15.58 28.42 -16.98
CA PRO A 543 -15.83 29.58 -16.13
C PRO A 543 -16.18 30.85 -16.92
N TYR A 544 -15.82 30.90 -18.21
CA TYR A 544 -16.13 32.00 -19.12
C TYR A 544 -17.19 31.64 -20.16
N GLY A 545 -17.85 30.49 -20.00
CA GLY A 545 -18.65 29.88 -21.05
C GLY A 545 -17.78 29.38 -22.22
N ASP A 546 -18.45 29.07 -23.33
CA ASP A 546 -17.84 28.70 -24.60
C ASP A 546 -18.65 29.39 -25.71
N SER A 547 -18.22 29.28 -26.97
CA SER A 547 -18.97 29.64 -28.17
C SER A 547 -20.44 29.15 -28.25
N ARG A 548 -20.87 28.29 -27.33
CA ARG A 548 -22.20 27.67 -27.25
C ARG A 548 -23.10 28.27 -26.17
N PHE A 549 -22.55 28.84 -25.10
CA PHE A 549 -23.28 29.34 -23.92
C PHE A 549 -22.39 30.28 -23.10
N ASP A 550 -22.98 31.26 -22.42
CA ASP A 550 -22.31 32.05 -21.40
C ASP A 550 -22.41 31.33 -20.05
N VAL A 551 -21.40 31.46 -19.18
CA VAL A 551 -21.44 30.82 -17.85
C VAL A 551 -22.68 31.27 -17.09
N MET A 552 -23.31 30.36 -16.36
CA MET A 552 -24.56 30.60 -15.61
C MET A 552 -25.79 30.91 -16.50
N ASP A 553 -25.77 30.62 -17.80
CA ASP A 553 -26.96 30.65 -18.64
C ASP A 553 -28.07 29.73 -18.09
N GLU A 554 -29.31 30.22 -18.04
CA GLU A 554 -30.47 29.42 -17.64
C GLU A 554 -30.81 28.39 -18.73
N VAL A 555 -30.90 27.13 -18.34
CA VAL A 555 -31.28 26.02 -19.21
C VAL A 555 -32.52 25.30 -18.68
N PHE A 556 -33.31 24.75 -19.60
CA PHE A 556 -34.56 24.07 -19.27
C PHE A 556 -34.37 22.56 -19.25
N TRP A 557 -34.98 21.89 -18.28
CA TRP A 557 -35.05 20.44 -18.28
C TRP A 557 -35.89 19.95 -19.48
N PRO A 558 -35.38 19.06 -20.34
CA PRO A 558 -36.13 18.58 -21.50
C PRO A 558 -37.41 17.82 -21.11
N ASP A 559 -38.52 18.09 -21.80
CA ASP A 559 -39.83 17.44 -21.54
C ASP A 559 -39.83 15.93 -21.82
N ASP A 560 -38.93 15.46 -22.67
CA ASP A 560 -38.79 14.06 -23.08
C ASP A 560 -37.82 13.25 -22.21
N VAL A 561 -37.20 13.89 -21.22
CA VAL A 561 -36.34 13.27 -20.21
C VAL A 561 -37.12 13.17 -18.89
N PRO A 562 -37.00 12.06 -18.12
CA PRO A 562 -37.65 11.96 -16.82
C PRO A 562 -37.31 13.15 -15.90
N PRO A 563 -38.30 13.72 -15.19
CA PRO A 563 -38.05 14.84 -14.28
C PRO A 563 -37.23 14.39 -13.07
N VAL A 564 -36.40 15.30 -12.56
CA VAL A 564 -35.65 15.15 -11.30
C VAL A 564 -36.42 15.74 -10.12
N GLU A 565 -35.90 15.56 -8.91
CA GLU A 565 -36.52 16.15 -7.70
C GLU A 565 -36.33 17.67 -7.65
N GLU A 566 -35.22 18.15 -8.18
CA GLU A 566 -34.89 19.57 -8.32
C GLU A 566 -35.80 20.25 -9.35
N THR A 567 -36.20 21.48 -9.04
CA THR A 567 -37.22 22.20 -9.84
C THR A 567 -36.64 23.28 -10.73
N GLY A 568 -35.35 23.60 -10.60
CA GLY A 568 -34.74 24.74 -11.24
C GLY A 568 -35.15 26.09 -10.61
N PRO A 569 -34.75 27.22 -11.22
CA PRO A 569 -34.05 27.33 -12.50
C PRO A 569 -32.67 26.68 -12.47
N PHE A 570 -32.22 26.16 -13.62
CA PHE A 570 -30.95 25.46 -13.75
C PHE A 570 -29.94 26.35 -14.50
N PHE A 571 -28.75 26.53 -13.94
CA PHE A 571 -27.72 27.41 -14.49
C PHE A 571 -26.52 26.61 -14.98
N GLN A 572 -26.13 26.77 -16.23
CA GLN A 572 -25.11 25.95 -16.86
C GLN A 572 -23.69 26.36 -16.46
N ILE A 573 -22.88 25.38 -16.04
CA ILE A 573 -21.46 25.55 -15.68
C ILE A 573 -20.50 24.75 -16.58
N GLY A 574 -21.03 23.84 -17.40
CA GLY A 574 -20.22 23.12 -18.36
C GLY A 574 -20.89 21.93 -19.03
N PHE A 575 -20.08 20.93 -19.35
CA PHE A 575 -20.53 19.71 -20.02
C PHE A 575 -19.88 18.48 -19.41
N TRP A 576 -20.60 17.35 -19.40
CA TRP A 576 -20.06 16.07 -19.03
C TRP A 576 -20.59 14.95 -19.90
N MET A 577 -19.71 14.30 -20.67
CA MET A 577 -20.04 13.25 -21.64
C MET A 577 -21.19 13.69 -22.55
N GLY A 578 -21.07 14.88 -23.13
CA GLY A 578 -22.07 15.47 -24.03
C GLY A 578 -23.23 16.18 -23.34
N GLY A 579 -23.61 15.78 -22.11
CA GLY A 579 -24.71 16.39 -21.35
C GLY A 579 -24.33 17.73 -20.72
N GLU A 580 -25.31 18.62 -20.54
CA GLU A 580 -25.11 19.91 -19.87
C GLU A 580 -24.94 19.69 -18.37
N LEU A 581 -23.93 20.33 -17.79
CA LEU A 581 -23.69 20.30 -16.35
C LEU A 581 -24.22 21.60 -15.76
N VAL A 582 -25.13 21.49 -14.80
CA VAL A 582 -25.93 22.62 -14.31
C VAL A 582 -25.99 22.67 -12.79
N VAL A 583 -26.23 23.86 -12.24
CA VAL A 583 -26.50 24.10 -10.82
C VAL A 583 -27.98 24.43 -10.66
N ASP A 584 -28.67 23.74 -9.77
CA ASP A 584 -30.04 24.10 -9.36
C ASP A 584 -30.02 25.34 -8.48
N GLY A 585 -30.72 26.40 -8.88
CA GLY A 585 -30.74 27.68 -8.19
C GLY A 585 -31.15 27.61 -6.70
N PRO A 586 -32.28 26.96 -6.38
CA PRO A 586 -32.76 26.85 -4.99
C PRO A 586 -31.92 25.98 -4.05
N THR A 587 -31.35 24.87 -4.54
CA THR A 587 -30.66 23.88 -3.68
C THR A 587 -29.14 23.89 -3.81
N GLY A 588 -28.58 24.49 -4.85
CA GLY A 588 -27.15 24.43 -5.15
C GLY A 588 -26.66 23.05 -5.59
N HIS A 589 -27.56 22.09 -5.82
CA HIS A 589 -27.22 20.76 -6.31
C HIS A 589 -26.66 20.85 -7.74
N VAL A 590 -25.69 20.00 -8.05
CA VAL A 590 -25.11 19.91 -9.39
C VAL A 590 -25.70 18.71 -10.11
N LEU A 591 -26.24 18.92 -11.31
CA LEU A 591 -26.94 17.93 -12.11
C LEU A 591 -26.29 17.81 -13.50
N ARG A 592 -26.39 16.63 -14.11
CA ARG A 592 -26.11 16.42 -15.54
C ARG A 592 -27.43 16.24 -16.27
N ILE A 593 -27.73 17.11 -17.22
CA ILE A 593 -28.87 16.97 -18.13
C ILE A 593 -28.50 15.95 -19.22
N PRO A 594 -29.27 14.86 -19.39
CA PRO A 594 -29.06 13.86 -20.44
C PRO A 594 -29.22 14.44 -21.85
N THR A 595 -28.49 13.88 -22.81
CA THR A 595 -28.59 14.32 -24.22
C THR A 595 -29.64 13.56 -25.03
N GLU A 596 -29.95 12.32 -24.64
CA GLU A 596 -30.94 11.46 -25.28
C GLU A 596 -31.76 10.68 -24.23
N PRO A 597 -33.03 10.32 -24.51
CA PRO A 597 -33.89 9.61 -23.56
C PRO A 597 -33.44 8.19 -23.16
N ASP A 598 -32.48 7.59 -23.87
CA ASP A 598 -31.91 6.28 -23.56
C ASP A 598 -30.60 6.36 -22.75
N GLU A 599 -30.15 7.57 -22.40
CA GLU A 599 -29.09 7.83 -21.42
C GLU A 599 -29.59 7.77 -19.96
N ASP A 600 -30.76 7.18 -19.69
CA ASP A 600 -31.36 7.07 -18.35
C ASP A 600 -30.39 6.52 -17.27
N HIS A 601 -29.44 5.68 -17.66
CA HIS A 601 -28.41 5.13 -16.77
C HIS A 601 -27.33 6.15 -16.37
N LEU A 602 -27.28 7.30 -17.04
CA LEU A 602 -26.44 8.47 -16.71
C LEU A 602 -27.29 9.62 -16.13
N ALA A 603 -28.60 9.42 -15.99
CA ALA A 603 -29.57 10.40 -15.53
C ALA A 603 -30.16 10.02 -14.17
N GLY A 604 -30.72 11.01 -13.45
CA GLY A 604 -31.65 10.75 -12.33
C GLY A 604 -31.09 10.82 -10.92
N LEU A 605 -29.79 11.07 -10.75
CA LEU A 605 -29.19 11.46 -9.47
C LEU A 605 -28.36 12.74 -9.63
N PRO A 606 -28.31 13.62 -8.61
CA PRO A 606 -27.38 14.74 -8.63
C PRO A 606 -25.95 14.21 -8.76
N ALA A 607 -25.11 14.91 -9.52
CA ALA A 607 -23.68 14.65 -9.55
C ALA A 607 -23.04 14.97 -8.19
N ALA A 608 -23.58 15.97 -7.48
CA ALA A 608 -23.37 16.22 -6.05
C ALA A 608 -24.49 17.10 -5.47
N CYS A 609 -24.69 17.04 -4.16
CA CYS A 609 -25.68 17.82 -3.42
C CYS A 609 -25.16 19.22 -2.99
N SER A 610 -24.03 19.68 -3.51
CA SER A 610 -23.61 21.09 -3.48
C SER A 610 -22.48 21.35 -4.47
N VAL A 611 -22.29 22.62 -4.86
CA VAL A 611 -21.16 23.05 -5.71
C VAL A 611 -19.80 22.74 -5.07
N GLU A 612 -19.63 23.00 -3.77
CA GLU A 612 -18.37 22.72 -3.05
C GLU A 612 -18.02 21.21 -3.07
N LYS A 613 -19.01 20.35 -2.81
CA LYS A 613 -18.83 18.89 -2.85
C LYS A 613 -18.54 18.41 -4.26
N PHE A 614 -19.23 18.97 -5.26
CA PHE A 614 -18.98 18.67 -6.66
C PHE A 614 -17.52 18.95 -7.02
N LEU A 615 -17.02 20.16 -6.74
CA LEU A 615 -15.63 20.54 -7.03
C LEU A 615 -14.61 19.67 -6.27
N THR A 616 -14.89 19.34 -5.02
CA THR A 616 -14.07 18.39 -4.24
C THR A 616 -14.02 17.00 -4.91
N MET A 617 -15.18 16.48 -5.33
CA MET A 617 -15.28 15.19 -6.01
C MET A 617 -14.63 15.19 -7.40
N VAL A 618 -14.65 16.33 -8.11
CA VAL A 618 -13.89 16.54 -9.34
C VAL A 618 -12.39 16.45 -9.06
N GLY A 619 -11.88 17.14 -8.04
CA GLY A 619 -10.45 17.08 -7.66
C GLY A 619 -9.98 15.65 -7.37
N MET A 620 -10.79 14.88 -6.63
CA MET A 620 -10.57 13.45 -6.40
C MET A 620 -10.55 12.63 -7.69
N TRP A 621 -11.54 12.84 -8.55
CA TRP A 621 -11.69 12.12 -9.81
C TRP A 621 -10.51 12.36 -10.75
N VAL A 622 -10.14 13.62 -10.96
CA VAL A 622 -8.97 14.02 -11.77
C VAL A 622 -7.68 13.46 -11.19
N THR A 623 -7.51 13.52 -9.85
CA THR A 623 -6.38 12.89 -9.17
C THR A 623 -6.29 11.39 -9.48
N GLY A 624 -7.43 10.68 -9.41
CA GLY A 624 -7.52 9.28 -9.76
C GLY A 624 -7.17 9.00 -11.22
N LEU A 625 -7.69 9.79 -12.16
CA LEU A 625 -7.36 9.66 -13.58
C LEU A 625 -5.87 9.84 -13.85
N ARG A 626 -5.26 10.90 -13.33
CA ARG A 626 -3.83 11.19 -13.52
C ARG A 626 -2.94 10.11 -12.89
N ILE A 627 -3.30 9.62 -11.70
CA ILE A 627 -2.56 8.52 -11.05
C ILE A 627 -2.69 7.21 -11.85
N LYS A 628 -3.87 6.91 -12.42
CA LYS A 628 -4.09 5.71 -13.24
C LYS A 628 -3.10 5.62 -14.40
N GLU A 629 -2.78 6.76 -15.03
CA GLU A 629 -1.82 6.84 -16.14
C GLU A 629 -0.37 6.49 -15.73
N THR A 630 -0.06 6.49 -14.44
CA THR A 630 1.26 6.19 -13.89
C THR A 630 1.40 4.76 -13.34
N ILE A 631 0.28 4.03 -13.21
CA ILE A 631 0.27 2.71 -12.59
C ILE A 631 0.53 1.64 -13.64
N HIS A 632 1.64 0.91 -13.47
CA HIS A 632 2.00 -0.23 -14.31
C HIS A 632 1.70 -1.59 -13.64
N ASN A 633 1.07 -1.60 -12.45
CA ASN A 633 0.64 -2.80 -11.75
C ASN A 633 -0.86 -3.03 -11.93
N ASP A 634 -1.21 -4.20 -12.47
CA ASP A 634 -2.61 -4.53 -12.80
C ASP A 634 -3.54 -4.51 -11.58
N LEU A 635 -3.05 -4.93 -10.40
CA LEU A 635 -3.85 -4.95 -9.18
C LEU A 635 -4.15 -3.54 -8.68
N GLU A 636 -3.14 -2.68 -8.60
CA GLU A 636 -3.36 -1.29 -8.17
C GLU A 636 -4.25 -0.55 -9.18
N ALA A 637 -4.05 -0.76 -10.49
CA ALA A 637 -4.89 -0.17 -11.53
C ALA A 637 -6.36 -0.63 -11.41
N PHE A 638 -6.59 -1.87 -11.00
CA PHE A 638 -7.93 -2.41 -10.73
C PHE A 638 -8.55 -1.85 -9.43
N LEU A 639 -7.75 -1.60 -8.40
CA LEU A 639 -8.23 -1.10 -7.11
C LEU A 639 -8.49 0.41 -7.10
N LEU A 640 -7.74 1.19 -7.89
CA LEU A 640 -7.81 2.65 -7.88
C LEU A 640 -9.23 3.20 -8.10
N PRO A 641 -10.03 2.74 -9.08
CA PRO A 641 -11.41 3.22 -9.24
C PRO A 641 -12.26 3.01 -7.98
N GLN A 642 -12.01 1.95 -7.21
CA GLN A 642 -12.71 1.71 -5.95
C GLN A 642 -12.27 2.70 -4.88
N TYR A 643 -10.98 3.07 -4.82
CA TYR A 643 -10.52 4.13 -3.92
C TYR A 643 -11.15 5.48 -4.23
N VAL A 644 -11.26 5.83 -5.51
CA VAL A 644 -11.91 7.06 -5.96
C VAL A 644 -13.38 7.05 -5.56
N ALA A 645 -14.11 5.97 -5.86
CA ALA A 645 -15.53 5.85 -5.52
C ALA A 645 -15.79 5.93 -4.01
N LEU A 646 -14.97 5.25 -3.18
CA LEU A 646 -15.08 5.32 -1.72
C LEU A 646 -14.77 6.72 -1.18
N ALA A 647 -13.76 7.40 -1.74
CA ALA A 647 -13.42 8.77 -1.36
C ALA A 647 -14.54 9.74 -1.72
N GLN A 648 -15.11 9.63 -2.92
CA GLN A 648 -16.25 10.42 -3.35
C GLN A 648 -17.49 10.19 -2.47
N ALA A 649 -17.82 8.93 -2.16
CA ALA A 649 -18.94 8.59 -1.28
C ALA A 649 -18.77 9.13 0.16
N SER A 650 -17.54 9.36 0.60
CA SER A 650 -17.28 9.99 1.92
C SER A 650 -17.53 11.51 1.94
N VAL A 651 -17.51 12.15 0.77
CA VAL A 651 -17.83 13.58 0.58
C VAL A 651 -19.32 13.76 0.31
N ASP A 652 -19.84 12.98 -0.62
CA ASP A 652 -21.25 12.96 -1.01
C ASP A 652 -21.70 11.55 -1.37
N SER A 653 -22.37 10.88 -0.44
CA SER A 653 -22.86 9.51 -0.67
C SER A 653 -23.90 9.44 -1.77
N THR A 654 -24.73 10.48 -1.94
CA THR A 654 -25.77 10.50 -2.97
C THR A 654 -25.17 10.88 -4.32
N GLY A 655 -24.32 11.92 -4.35
CA GLY A 655 -23.62 12.33 -5.56
C GLY A 655 -22.72 11.25 -6.16
N ALA A 656 -22.04 10.49 -5.31
CA ALA A 656 -21.14 9.42 -5.74
C ALA A 656 -21.84 8.22 -6.39
N GLU A 657 -23.15 8.08 -6.23
CA GLU A 657 -23.94 7.05 -6.92
C GLU A 657 -24.15 7.37 -8.42
N ALA A 658 -23.90 8.62 -8.85
CA ALA A 658 -24.01 9.01 -10.25
C ALA A 658 -23.05 8.16 -11.13
N PRO A 659 -23.57 7.32 -12.05
CA PRO A 659 -22.74 6.35 -12.80
C PRO A 659 -21.68 6.99 -13.70
N ALA A 660 -21.85 8.27 -14.01
CA ALA A 660 -20.93 9.08 -14.78
C ALA A 660 -19.50 9.13 -14.18
N TRP A 661 -19.37 9.11 -12.84
CA TRP A 661 -18.07 9.13 -12.16
C TRP A 661 -17.20 7.90 -12.51
N ALA A 662 -17.82 6.72 -12.57
CA ALA A 662 -17.13 5.46 -12.82
C ALA A 662 -16.86 5.22 -14.33
N TYR A 663 -17.60 5.88 -15.21
CA TYR A 663 -17.57 5.62 -16.66
C TYR A 663 -16.15 5.74 -17.25
N ALA A 664 -15.44 6.83 -16.94
CA ALA A 664 -14.09 7.09 -17.46
C ALA A 664 -13.04 6.07 -16.97
N PHE A 665 -13.28 5.40 -15.85
CA PHE A 665 -12.37 4.37 -15.35
C PHE A 665 -12.50 3.03 -16.06
N HIS A 666 -13.65 2.73 -16.69
CA HIS A 666 -13.98 1.40 -17.23
C HIS A 666 -14.11 1.32 -18.75
N ASN A 667 -14.30 2.44 -19.45
CA ASN A 667 -14.61 2.46 -20.88
C ASN A 667 -13.47 2.98 -21.78
N GLU A 668 -12.23 2.98 -21.29
CA GLU A 668 -11.03 3.41 -22.04
C GLU A 668 -9.95 2.34 -22.11
#